data_AF-A0A3M7EPA1-F1
#
_entry.id   AF-A0A3M7EPA1-F1
#
_cell.length_a   1.000
_cell.length_b   1.000
_cell.length_c   1.000
_cell.angle_alpha   90.00
_cell.angle_beta   90.00
_cell.angle_gamma   90.00
#
_symmetry.space_group_name_H-M   'P 1'
#
loop_
_entity.id
_entity.type
_entity.pdbx_description
1 polymer ?
#
loop_
_entity_poly.entity_id
_entity_poly.type
_entity_poly.pdbx_seq_one_letter_code
_entity_poly.pdbx_strand_id
1 'polypeptide(L)'
;ELPGHKVSKEIGRTRHSTPGVGLISPPPHHDIYSIEDLKQLIYDLKCSNPRARVSVKLVSETGVGIVASGVAKAKADHILISGHDGGTGASRWTGIKYAGLPWELGLAETHQTLVLNDLRGRVVVQTDGQIRTGRDIAIACLLGAEEFGFATAPLIAMGCIMMRKCHLNTCPVGIATQDPELRKKFKGTPEHVINFFYYLSNELRAIMAKLGFRTVNEMVGHCEVLKVREDLKSAKTENIDLSLILTPAHTLRSGVATYNVRKQDHRLHVRLDNKLIAESEIALEKGLPCRIECDIVNTDRALGASLSYQVSKRYGEKGLPQDTIHANIRGSAGQSFGAMLAPGITLELEGDCNDYVGKMMSGGRLIVYPPRSAVFKAEENVIIGNVCLYGATSGTCFFRGAAAERFAVRNSGVTAVVEGLGDHGCEYMTGGRVICLGSAGRNFGAGMSGGIAYILDLHQDFESKVNQEMVEIMSLEDPQEIAFVRGLIEDHHHYTGSELAARVLLDFNRALPRFVKVMPTDYKKVLEEEAAKAAEAKKKEYTLPILPGQAVRDLHEEAGKEKANKESKAHKKSDATDIEESIQDGAAEKKRSQLVLDKTRGFMKYQRRSEKYRSAKTRTRDWQELSSRLNEDELKYQTARCMDCGVPFCQSDTGCPISNIIPKWNELVFQNQWKDALNRLLMTNNFPEFTGRVCPAPCEGACVLGINEDPVGIKSIECAIIDRGFEMGWMVPSAPQWRSGRKVAVIGSGPAGLACADQLNKAGHEVTVYERSDRIGGLLMYGIPNMKLDKNVVQRRVDFMAAEGINFKPGMTIGEGDLTLDSLRGSNDAVVIATGSTVARDLPIPNRNLDGVHFAMEFLHRNTKSLLDSELEDGSYISAKDKHVVVIGGGDTGNDCIGTSVRHGAKSVVNFELLPQPPAERARDNPWPQWPRIYRVDYGHSEVKTHMGRDPREYCVMSTDFVDDGSGKVKGINTIRVEWTKSATGGWDMKKLEGTEEYFPADLVLLSMGFLGPEDKVMGGNIEKDARKNIKTPAGHYNTNIEGVFAAGDCRRGQSLIVWGINEGRMAARDVDSFLTGMGTQLPVTGGIVKRPPYELLHKANGAPSELITAAA
;
A
#
# COMPACT_ATOMS: atom_id res chain seq x y z
N GLU A 1 6.15 4.78 -16.37
CA GLU A 1 7.21 3.75 -16.30
C GLU A 1 6.61 2.38 -16.00
N LEU A 2 7.21 1.31 -16.53
CA LEU A 2 6.89 -0.06 -16.15
C LEU A 2 8.21 -0.82 -15.86
N PRO A 3 8.48 -1.18 -14.60
CA PRO A 3 9.70 -1.91 -14.24
C PRO A 3 9.82 -3.25 -14.98
N GLY A 4 11.03 -3.65 -15.37
CA GLY A 4 11.28 -4.84 -16.21
C GLY A 4 10.78 -6.14 -15.59
N HIS A 5 10.87 -6.29 -14.27
CA HIS A 5 10.31 -7.44 -13.54
C HIS A 5 8.79 -7.50 -13.51
N LYS A 6 8.09 -6.50 -14.08
CA LYS A 6 6.65 -6.52 -14.37
C LYS A 6 6.36 -6.74 -15.85
N VAL A 7 7.36 -6.77 -16.73
CA VAL A 7 7.19 -7.03 -18.16
C VAL A 7 7.20 -8.54 -18.36
N SER A 8 6.05 -9.16 -18.08
CA SER A 8 5.81 -10.59 -18.34
C SER A 8 5.84 -10.90 -19.84
N LYS A 9 5.88 -12.18 -20.22
CA LYS A 9 5.79 -12.59 -21.63
C LYS A 9 4.54 -12.04 -22.31
N GLU A 10 3.41 -12.06 -21.62
CA GLU A 10 2.14 -11.51 -22.12
C GLU A 10 2.23 -9.99 -22.34
N ILE A 11 2.82 -9.25 -21.39
CA ILE A 11 3.00 -7.80 -21.52
C ILE A 11 4.00 -7.48 -22.64
N GLY A 12 5.10 -8.21 -22.72
CA GLY A 12 6.11 -8.09 -23.78
C GLY A 12 5.45 -8.25 -25.15
N ARG A 13 4.67 -9.31 -25.34
CA ARG A 13 3.89 -9.55 -26.57
C ARG A 13 2.92 -8.41 -26.88
N THR A 14 2.07 -8.01 -25.92
CA THR A 14 1.08 -6.94 -26.12
C THR A 14 1.72 -5.59 -26.47
N ARG A 15 2.94 -5.36 -26.00
CA ARG A 15 3.68 -4.10 -26.22
C ARG A 15 4.72 -4.19 -27.33
N HIS A 16 4.82 -5.33 -28.04
CA HIS A 16 5.87 -5.59 -29.03
C HIS A 16 7.27 -5.22 -28.48
N SER A 17 7.55 -5.73 -27.28
CA SER A 17 8.76 -5.44 -26.51
C SER A 17 9.34 -6.71 -25.88
N THR A 18 10.59 -6.65 -25.46
CA THR A 18 11.31 -7.78 -24.89
C THR A 18 10.87 -8.07 -23.44
N PRO A 19 10.40 -9.30 -23.13
CA PRO A 19 10.09 -9.69 -21.75
C PRO A 19 11.27 -9.47 -20.81
N GLY A 20 11.02 -8.96 -19.60
CA GLY A 20 12.04 -8.68 -18.58
C GLY A 20 12.76 -7.33 -18.71
N VAL A 21 12.66 -6.65 -19.86
CA VAL A 21 13.29 -5.34 -20.07
C VAL A 21 12.38 -4.22 -19.57
N GLY A 22 12.94 -3.25 -18.84
CA GLY A 22 12.18 -2.11 -18.31
C GLY A 22 11.67 -1.19 -19.42
N LEU A 23 10.43 -0.72 -19.31
CA LEU A 23 9.83 0.19 -20.29
C LEU A 23 9.70 1.59 -19.70
N ILE A 24 10.60 2.46 -20.11
CA ILE A 24 10.53 3.91 -19.88
C ILE A 24 10.04 4.53 -21.18
N SER A 25 8.83 5.09 -21.15
CA SER A 25 8.32 5.84 -22.28
C SER A 25 9.10 7.14 -22.44
N PRO A 26 9.32 7.63 -23.67
CA PRO A 26 9.80 8.99 -23.88
C PRO A 26 8.88 10.00 -23.17
N PRO A 27 9.42 11.06 -22.55
CA PRO A 27 8.60 12.09 -21.95
C PRO A 27 7.67 12.81 -22.95
N PRO A 28 8.13 13.20 -24.16
CA PRO A 28 7.24 13.76 -25.17
C PRO A 28 6.64 12.67 -26.07
N HIS A 29 5.50 13.00 -26.67
CA HIS A 29 5.08 12.38 -27.91
C HIS A 29 5.95 12.94 -29.04
N HIS A 30 6.74 12.11 -29.73
CA HIS A 30 7.65 12.57 -30.78
C HIS A 30 6.93 13.12 -32.02
N ASP A 31 5.62 12.92 -32.12
CA ASP A 31 4.73 13.49 -33.12
C ASP A 31 3.89 14.67 -32.59
N ILE A 32 4.31 15.28 -31.47
CA ILE A 32 3.69 16.46 -30.88
C ILE A 32 4.78 17.38 -30.31
N TYR A 33 5.30 18.29 -31.13
CA TYR A 33 6.20 19.36 -30.68
C TYR A 33 5.52 20.73 -30.61
N SER A 34 4.35 20.86 -31.23
CA SER A 34 3.54 22.07 -31.20
C SER A 34 2.04 21.77 -31.24
N ILE A 35 1.21 22.83 -31.23
CA ILE A 35 -0.25 22.69 -31.26
C ILE A 35 -0.76 22.21 -32.63
N GLU A 36 -0.07 22.57 -33.71
CA GLU A 36 -0.33 22.09 -35.06
C GLU A 36 0.00 20.60 -35.22
N ASP A 37 1.04 20.11 -34.55
CA ASP A 37 1.33 18.67 -34.50
C ASP A 37 0.24 17.91 -33.74
N LEU A 38 -0.22 18.44 -32.60
CA LEU A 38 -1.36 17.85 -31.90
C LEU A 38 -2.60 17.81 -32.80
N LYS A 39 -2.86 18.88 -33.56
CA LYS A 39 -3.95 18.92 -34.55
C LYS A 39 -3.74 17.87 -35.64
N GLN A 40 -2.51 17.62 -36.07
CA GLN A 40 -2.19 16.55 -37.01
C GLN A 40 -2.48 15.18 -36.42
N LEU A 41 -2.05 14.89 -35.18
CA LEU A 41 -2.37 13.62 -34.53
C LEU A 41 -3.88 13.42 -34.34
N ILE A 42 -4.61 14.45 -33.89
CA ILE A 42 -6.08 14.38 -33.78
C ILE A 42 -6.69 14.06 -35.15
N TYR A 43 -6.16 14.67 -36.22
CA TYR A 43 -6.58 14.38 -37.58
C TYR A 43 -6.27 12.92 -37.96
N ASP A 44 -5.05 12.43 -37.75
CA ASP A 44 -4.65 11.05 -38.02
C ASP A 44 -5.57 10.03 -37.33
N LEU A 45 -5.87 10.26 -36.05
CA LEU A 45 -6.76 9.39 -35.25
C LEU A 45 -8.20 9.38 -35.79
N LYS A 46 -8.70 10.53 -36.26
CA LYS A 46 -10.04 10.62 -36.88
C LYS A 46 -10.07 10.00 -38.27
N CYS A 47 -8.95 10.02 -38.98
CA CYS A 47 -8.80 9.35 -40.26
C CYS A 47 -8.80 7.83 -40.09
N SER A 48 -8.07 7.31 -39.11
CA SER A 48 -8.00 5.88 -38.82
C SER A 48 -9.20 5.34 -38.04
N ASN A 49 -9.96 6.20 -37.35
CA ASN A 49 -11.22 5.82 -36.72
C ASN A 49 -12.22 6.99 -36.69
N PRO A 50 -13.07 7.13 -37.72
CA PRO A 50 -14.00 8.26 -37.83
C PRO A 50 -15.12 8.25 -36.77
N ARG A 51 -15.31 7.14 -36.04
CA ARG A 51 -16.36 7.02 -35.01
C ARG A 51 -15.88 7.35 -33.60
N ALA A 52 -14.57 7.38 -33.35
CA ALA A 52 -14.02 7.60 -32.02
C ALA A 52 -14.10 9.06 -31.58
N ARG A 53 -14.28 9.30 -30.26
CA ARG A 53 -13.97 10.60 -29.65
C ARG A 53 -12.46 10.69 -29.42
N VAL A 54 -11.87 11.85 -29.66
CA VAL A 54 -10.46 12.11 -29.35
C VAL A 54 -10.39 12.98 -28.10
N SER A 55 -9.76 12.43 -27.06
CA SER A 55 -9.52 13.10 -25.79
C SER A 55 -8.06 13.52 -25.68
N VAL A 56 -7.82 14.74 -25.23
CA VAL A 56 -6.48 15.20 -24.82
C VAL A 56 -6.45 15.28 -23.30
N LYS A 57 -5.55 14.52 -22.69
CA LYS A 57 -5.32 14.52 -21.25
C LYS A 57 -4.23 15.54 -20.91
N LEU A 58 -4.60 16.57 -20.17
CA LEU A 58 -3.72 17.61 -19.64
C LEU A 58 -3.62 17.46 -18.11
N VAL A 59 -2.54 17.97 -17.53
CA VAL A 59 -2.40 18.09 -16.07
C VAL A 59 -2.68 19.55 -15.72
N SER A 60 -3.35 19.76 -14.58
CA SER A 60 -3.60 21.08 -14.03
C SER A 60 -2.29 21.79 -13.76
N GLU A 61 -2.11 22.95 -14.38
CA GLU A 61 -1.03 23.89 -14.17
C GLU A 61 -1.51 25.29 -14.56
N THR A 62 -0.78 26.32 -14.15
CA THR A 62 -1.12 27.71 -14.51
C THR A 62 -0.99 27.90 -16.03
N GLY A 63 -2.03 28.41 -16.69
CA GLY A 63 -2.05 28.60 -18.14
C GLY A 63 -2.64 27.42 -18.92
N VAL A 64 -3.09 26.36 -18.25
CA VAL A 64 -3.74 25.21 -18.88
C VAL A 64 -5.01 25.61 -19.67
N GLY A 65 -5.71 26.68 -19.28
CA GLY A 65 -6.88 27.17 -20.02
C GLY A 65 -6.55 27.68 -21.42
N ILE A 66 -5.36 28.27 -21.58
CA ILE A 66 -4.86 28.73 -22.89
C ILE A 66 -4.54 27.52 -23.77
N VAL A 67 -3.85 26.52 -23.21
CA VAL A 67 -3.56 25.26 -23.90
C VAL A 67 -4.86 24.56 -24.30
N ALA A 68 -5.83 24.47 -23.40
CA ALA A 68 -7.14 23.87 -23.67
C ALA A 68 -7.88 24.58 -24.82
N SER A 69 -7.74 25.89 -24.96
CA SER A 69 -8.29 26.63 -26.09
C SER A 69 -7.61 26.26 -27.41
N GLY A 70 -6.28 26.08 -27.40
CA GLY A 70 -5.53 25.49 -28.52
C GLY A 70 -6.04 24.10 -28.88
N VAL A 71 -6.22 23.22 -27.88
CA VAL A 71 -6.72 21.85 -28.03
C VAL A 71 -8.14 21.82 -28.64
N ALA A 72 -9.03 22.69 -28.18
CA ALA A 72 -10.38 22.81 -28.75
C ALA A 72 -10.35 23.29 -30.22
N LYS A 73 -9.43 24.20 -30.57
CA LYS A 73 -9.19 24.66 -31.96
C LYS A 73 -8.51 23.58 -32.82
N ALA A 74 -7.71 22.71 -32.22
CA ALA A 74 -7.13 21.51 -32.82
C ALA A 74 -8.18 20.41 -33.08
N LYS A 75 -9.44 20.66 -32.71
CA LYS A 75 -10.61 19.80 -32.93
C LYS A 75 -10.66 18.55 -32.07
N ALA A 76 -10.08 18.57 -30.86
CA ALA A 76 -10.38 17.53 -29.88
C ALA A 76 -11.88 17.56 -29.53
N ASP A 77 -12.48 16.39 -29.26
CA ASP A 77 -13.86 16.31 -28.78
C ASP A 77 -13.95 16.47 -27.26
N HIS A 78 -12.85 16.18 -26.58
CA HIS A 78 -12.82 15.99 -25.14
C HIS A 78 -11.48 16.47 -24.55
N ILE A 79 -11.55 17.15 -23.41
CA ILE A 79 -10.38 17.65 -22.66
C ILE A 79 -10.49 17.12 -21.23
N LEU A 80 -9.47 16.38 -20.79
CA LEU A 80 -9.36 15.94 -19.39
C LEU A 80 -8.33 16.81 -18.68
N ILE A 81 -8.72 17.42 -17.56
CA ILE A 81 -7.81 18.11 -16.63
C ILE A 81 -7.55 17.20 -15.43
N SER A 82 -6.31 16.75 -15.26
CA SER A 82 -5.90 15.92 -14.14
C SER A 82 -5.26 16.72 -13.03
N GLY A 83 -5.68 16.47 -11.79
CA GLY A 83 -5.05 17.01 -10.59
C GLY A 83 -3.67 16.40 -10.32
N HIS A 84 -2.84 17.15 -9.59
CA HIS A 84 -1.51 16.71 -9.12
C HIS A 84 -1.54 15.44 -8.25
N ASP A 85 -2.70 15.11 -7.68
CA ASP A 85 -2.91 14.05 -6.71
C ASP A 85 -3.33 12.71 -7.35
N GLY A 86 -3.28 12.61 -8.69
CA GLY A 86 -3.52 11.39 -9.45
C GLY A 86 -2.68 10.18 -8.98
N GLY A 87 -3.27 8.98 -9.09
CA GLY A 87 -2.59 7.73 -8.74
C GLY A 87 -1.57 7.30 -9.80
N THR A 88 -0.48 6.65 -9.39
CA THR A 88 0.51 6.05 -10.30
C THR A 88 1.00 4.69 -9.81
N GLY A 89 1.27 3.78 -10.74
CA GLY A 89 1.87 2.48 -10.45
C GLY A 89 3.38 2.53 -10.21
N ALA A 90 4.07 3.49 -10.84
CA ALA A 90 5.50 3.73 -10.72
C ALA A 90 5.83 5.17 -11.18
N SER A 91 6.46 5.96 -10.31
CA SER A 91 6.97 7.29 -10.60
C SER A 91 8.00 7.69 -9.55
N ARG A 92 8.86 8.65 -9.87
CA ARG A 92 9.79 9.26 -8.90
C ARG A 92 9.03 10.08 -7.86
N TRP A 93 9.52 10.09 -6.63
CA TRP A 93 8.91 10.85 -5.53
C TRP A 93 8.80 12.34 -5.83
N THR A 94 9.79 12.91 -6.52
CA THR A 94 9.79 14.32 -6.90
C THR A 94 8.61 14.67 -7.79
N GLY A 95 8.32 13.84 -8.80
CA GLY A 95 7.16 14.01 -9.67
C GLY A 95 5.83 13.87 -8.92
N ILE A 96 5.73 12.97 -7.94
CA ILE A 96 4.50 12.78 -7.14
C ILE A 96 4.24 13.96 -6.20
N LYS A 97 5.30 14.60 -5.68
CA LYS A 97 5.19 15.61 -4.61
C LYS A 97 5.25 17.05 -5.09
N TYR A 98 5.88 17.31 -6.23
CA TYR A 98 6.23 18.67 -6.66
C TYR A 98 5.80 19.01 -8.09
N ALA A 99 5.12 18.11 -8.81
CA ALA A 99 4.62 18.40 -10.16
C ALA A 99 3.09 18.43 -10.20
N GLY A 100 2.54 19.40 -10.96
CA GLY A 100 1.11 19.63 -11.13
C GLY A 100 0.47 20.50 -10.04
N LEU A 101 -0.74 20.98 -10.30
CA LEU A 101 -1.59 21.75 -9.39
C LEU A 101 -2.91 21.02 -9.06
N PRO A 102 -3.67 21.47 -8.04
CA PRO A 102 -5.03 21.01 -7.77
C PRO A 102 -5.93 21.08 -9.01
N TRP A 103 -6.81 20.10 -9.19
CA TRP A 103 -7.68 20.06 -10.35
C TRP A 103 -8.72 21.18 -10.31
N GLU A 104 -9.09 21.69 -9.13
CA GLU A 104 -10.03 22.80 -8.96
C GLU A 104 -9.56 24.06 -9.71
N LEU A 105 -8.25 24.34 -9.66
CA LEU A 105 -7.63 25.47 -10.34
C LEU A 105 -7.68 25.30 -11.85
N GLY A 106 -7.09 24.21 -12.36
CA GLY A 106 -6.99 23.97 -13.80
C GLY A 106 -8.36 23.75 -14.46
N LEU A 107 -9.31 23.13 -13.75
CA LEU A 107 -10.67 22.92 -14.23
C LEU A 107 -11.42 24.25 -14.40
N ALA A 108 -11.40 25.09 -13.37
CA ALA A 108 -12.05 26.39 -13.42
C ALA A 108 -11.42 27.28 -14.49
N GLU A 109 -10.08 27.36 -14.55
CA GLU A 109 -9.35 28.11 -15.57
C GLU A 109 -9.71 27.64 -16.99
N THR A 110 -9.74 26.32 -17.21
CA THR A 110 -10.12 25.70 -18.48
C THR A 110 -11.56 26.06 -18.85
N HIS A 111 -12.50 25.89 -17.92
CA HIS A 111 -13.90 26.18 -18.16
C HIS A 111 -14.12 27.65 -18.53
N GLN A 112 -13.60 28.56 -17.70
CA GLN A 112 -13.70 30.01 -17.89
C GLN A 112 -13.09 30.46 -19.21
N THR A 113 -11.86 30.00 -19.52
CA THR A 113 -11.15 30.40 -20.74
C THR A 113 -11.86 29.89 -22.00
N LEU A 114 -12.38 28.67 -21.99
CA LEU A 114 -13.14 28.12 -23.12
C LEU A 114 -14.46 28.85 -23.36
N VAL A 115 -15.14 29.29 -22.30
CA VAL A 115 -16.38 30.11 -22.43
C VAL A 115 -16.03 31.49 -22.98
N LEU A 116 -15.00 32.14 -22.43
CA LEU A 116 -14.52 33.44 -22.90
C LEU A 116 -14.25 33.44 -24.42
N ASN A 117 -13.69 32.35 -24.94
CA ASN A 117 -13.33 32.18 -26.34
C ASN A 117 -14.43 31.59 -27.26
N ASP A 118 -15.65 31.32 -26.79
CA ASP A 118 -16.71 30.59 -27.54
C ASP A 118 -16.24 29.22 -28.10
N LEU A 119 -15.48 28.50 -27.27
CA LEU A 119 -14.98 27.16 -27.57
C LEU A 119 -15.63 26.09 -26.69
N ARG A 120 -16.15 26.45 -25.52
CA ARG A 120 -16.70 25.50 -24.53
C ARG A 120 -17.81 24.62 -25.10
N GLY A 121 -18.66 25.15 -25.98
CA GLY A 121 -19.73 24.41 -26.64
C GLY A 121 -19.29 23.28 -27.58
N ARG A 122 -17.98 23.18 -27.90
CA ARG A 122 -17.42 22.22 -28.88
C ARG A 122 -16.73 21.02 -28.24
N VAL A 123 -16.44 21.08 -26.95
CA VAL A 123 -15.66 20.07 -26.23
C VAL A 123 -16.37 19.65 -24.96
N VAL A 124 -16.23 18.38 -24.59
CA VAL A 124 -16.58 17.89 -23.25
C VAL A 124 -15.37 18.11 -22.33
N VAL A 125 -15.59 18.62 -21.12
CA VAL A 125 -14.52 18.78 -20.12
C VAL A 125 -14.68 17.72 -19.03
N GLN A 126 -13.64 16.93 -18.80
CA GLN A 126 -13.54 15.95 -17.72
C GLN A 126 -12.51 16.39 -16.69
N THR A 127 -12.70 15.98 -15.44
CA THR A 127 -11.65 16.08 -14.42
C THR A 127 -11.39 14.74 -13.73
N ASP A 128 -10.16 14.52 -13.30
CA ASP A 128 -9.76 13.46 -12.37
C ASP A 128 -8.75 14.00 -11.33
N GLY A 129 -8.55 13.26 -10.23
CA GLY A 129 -7.67 13.69 -9.12
C GLY A 129 -8.28 13.40 -7.76
N GLN A 130 -8.03 12.19 -7.24
CA GLN A 130 -8.57 11.68 -5.97
C GLN A 130 -10.07 11.93 -5.69
N ILE A 131 -10.90 12.08 -6.73
CA ILE A 131 -12.35 12.16 -6.61
C ILE A 131 -12.85 10.85 -5.99
N ARG A 132 -13.50 10.94 -4.83
CA ARG A 132 -13.89 9.78 -4.00
C ARG A 132 -15.32 9.79 -3.54
N THR A 133 -16.01 10.92 -3.59
CA THR A 133 -17.35 11.11 -3.00
C THR A 133 -18.30 11.78 -3.98
N GLY A 134 -19.61 11.64 -3.76
CA GLY A 134 -20.62 12.38 -4.53
C GLY A 134 -20.48 13.89 -4.39
N ARG A 135 -19.97 14.37 -3.24
CA ARG A 135 -19.61 15.78 -3.04
C ARG A 135 -18.49 16.25 -3.96
N ASP A 136 -17.42 15.47 -4.12
CA ASP A 136 -16.31 15.83 -5.01
C ASP A 136 -16.80 15.99 -6.45
N ILE A 137 -17.68 15.08 -6.88
CA ILE A 137 -18.33 15.12 -8.20
C ILE A 137 -19.19 16.39 -8.33
N ALA A 138 -19.98 16.72 -7.31
CA ALA A 138 -20.80 17.94 -7.31
C ALA A 138 -19.94 19.20 -7.46
N ILE A 139 -18.85 19.31 -6.70
CA ILE A 139 -17.93 20.47 -6.79
C ILE A 139 -17.30 20.54 -8.19
N ALA A 140 -16.79 19.41 -8.70
CA ALA A 140 -16.23 19.35 -10.04
C ALA A 140 -17.25 19.78 -11.13
N CYS A 141 -18.50 19.35 -11.00
CA CYS A 141 -19.58 19.75 -11.91
C CYS A 141 -19.81 21.27 -11.88
N LEU A 142 -19.93 21.84 -10.69
CA LEU A 142 -20.15 23.29 -10.49
C LEU A 142 -18.97 24.13 -10.99
N LEU A 143 -17.74 23.59 -10.98
CA LEU A 143 -16.56 24.23 -11.56
C LEU A 143 -16.43 24.07 -13.08
N GLY A 144 -17.30 23.26 -13.72
CA GLY A 144 -17.43 23.19 -15.19
C GLY A 144 -17.17 21.83 -15.83
N ALA A 145 -16.95 20.76 -15.05
CA ALA A 145 -16.79 19.41 -15.58
C ALA A 145 -18.14 18.75 -15.95
N GLU A 146 -18.13 17.97 -17.02
CA GLU A 146 -19.26 17.15 -17.50
C GLU A 146 -19.04 15.65 -17.25
N GLU A 147 -17.79 15.20 -17.27
CA GLU A 147 -17.39 13.83 -16.98
C GLU A 147 -16.40 13.78 -15.80
N PHE A 148 -16.33 12.64 -15.11
CA PHE A 148 -15.51 12.48 -13.90
C PHE A 148 -14.69 11.19 -13.97
N GLY A 149 -13.36 11.30 -13.85
CA GLY A 149 -12.44 10.17 -13.91
C GLY A 149 -12.12 9.61 -12.53
N PHE A 150 -12.13 8.28 -12.42
CA PHE A 150 -11.82 7.56 -11.18
C PHE A 150 -10.76 6.50 -11.43
N ALA A 151 -9.73 6.49 -10.57
CA ALA A 151 -8.66 5.49 -10.63
C ALA A 151 -8.47 4.79 -9.28
N THR A 152 -8.01 5.52 -8.26
CA THR A 152 -7.65 4.93 -6.96
C THR A 152 -8.87 4.36 -6.22
N ALA A 153 -10.00 5.07 -6.19
CA ALA A 153 -11.16 4.65 -5.40
C ALA A 153 -11.80 3.33 -5.90
N PRO A 154 -11.99 3.10 -7.22
CA PRO A 154 -12.39 1.77 -7.73
C PRO A 154 -11.37 0.67 -7.41
N LEU A 155 -10.06 0.97 -7.45
CA LEU A 155 -9.04 -0.01 -7.04
C LEU A 155 -9.19 -0.39 -5.55
N ILE A 156 -9.53 0.56 -4.69
CA ILE A 156 -9.84 0.31 -3.27
C ILE A 156 -11.10 -0.54 -3.13
N ALA A 157 -12.17 -0.23 -3.87
CA ALA A 157 -13.38 -1.04 -3.88
C ALA A 157 -13.12 -2.49 -4.32
N MET A 158 -12.16 -2.72 -5.22
CA MET A 158 -11.71 -4.06 -5.63
C MET A 158 -10.73 -4.72 -4.64
N GLY A 159 -10.31 -4.04 -3.57
CA GLY A 159 -9.48 -4.61 -2.51
C GLY A 159 -8.09 -3.96 -2.32
N CYS A 160 -7.78 -2.83 -2.96
CA CYS A 160 -6.52 -2.14 -2.73
C CYS A 160 -6.43 -1.62 -1.29
N ILE A 161 -5.45 -2.11 -0.54
CA ILE A 161 -5.18 -1.74 0.85
C ILE A 161 -4.20 -0.57 1.01
N MET A 162 -3.97 0.20 -0.07
CA MET A 162 -3.09 1.38 -0.09
C MET A 162 -1.66 1.12 0.43
N MET A 163 -1.11 -0.07 0.11
CA MET A 163 0.27 -0.44 0.47
C MET A 163 1.34 0.43 -0.22
N ARG A 164 1.04 1.05 -1.37
CA ARG A 164 1.94 1.94 -2.15
C ARG A 164 3.26 1.29 -2.61
N LYS A 165 3.27 -0.04 -2.79
CA LYS A 165 4.40 -0.82 -3.36
C LYS A 165 4.09 -1.38 -4.75
N CYS A 166 3.25 -0.69 -5.51
CA CYS A 166 2.78 -1.11 -6.85
C CYS A 166 3.94 -1.35 -7.84
N HIS A 167 5.03 -0.61 -7.70
CA HIS A 167 6.23 -0.70 -8.54
C HIS A 167 7.09 -1.95 -8.25
N LEU A 168 7.01 -2.51 -7.04
CA LEU A 168 7.84 -3.65 -6.63
C LEU A 168 7.30 -5.01 -7.10
N ASN A 169 6.14 -5.03 -7.75
CA ASN A 169 5.47 -6.28 -8.16
C ASN A 169 5.03 -7.18 -6.99
N THR A 170 4.93 -6.63 -5.77
CA THR A 170 4.62 -7.38 -4.54
C THR A 170 3.27 -7.03 -3.93
N CYS A 171 2.27 -6.71 -4.77
CA CYS A 171 0.93 -6.39 -4.29
C CYS A 171 0.29 -7.60 -3.59
N PRO A 172 0.02 -7.55 -2.26
CA PRO A 172 -0.42 -8.72 -1.48
C PRO A 172 -1.87 -9.14 -1.77
N VAL A 173 -2.62 -8.28 -2.48
CA VAL A 173 -4.04 -8.48 -2.87
C VAL A 173 -4.19 -8.70 -4.37
N GLY A 174 -3.11 -8.93 -5.11
CA GLY A 174 -3.18 -9.32 -6.52
C GLY A 174 -3.58 -8.22 -7.52
N ILE A 175 -3.68 -6.95 -7.12
CA ILE A 175 -4.09 -5.85 -8.00
C ILE A 175 -2.94 -5.37 -8.89
N ALA A 176 -1.91 -4.76 -8.30
CA ALA A 176 -0.83 -4.10 -9.04
C ALA A 176 0.40 -5.00 -9.21
N THR A 177 0.21 -6.27 -9.55
CA THR A 177 1.27 -7.28 -9.68
C THR A 177 1.06 -8.20 -10.88
N GLN A 178 2.16 -8.69 -11.42
CA GLN A 178 2.26 -9.68 -12.50
C GLN A 178 2.79 -11.03 -11.97
N ASP A 179 3.08 -11.12 -10.67
CA ASP A 179 3.44 -12.37 -10.00
C ASP A 179 2.21 -13.30 -9.95
N PRO A 180 2.28 -14.52 -10.50
CA PRO A 180 1.13 -15.42 -10.56
C PRO A 180 0.57 -15.81 -9.18
N GLU A 181 1.43 -16.01 -8.18
CA GLU A 181 1.00 -16.41 -6.83
C GLU A 181 0.28 -15.25 -6.12
N LEU A 182 0.73 -14.01 -6.33
CA LEU A 182 0.04 -12.85 -5.81
C LEU A 182 -1.26 -12.54 -6.56
N ARG A 183 -1.30 -12.72 -7.88
CA ARG A 183 -2.52 -12.54 -8.69
C ARG A 183 -3.65 -13.47 -8.25
N LYS A 184 -3.35 -14.69 -7.81
CA LYS A 184 -4.34 -15.61 -7.21
C LYS A 184 -5.02 -15.05 -5.96
N LYS A 185 -4.41 -14.07 -5.28
CA LYS A 185 -4.98 -13.42 -4.08
C LYS A 185 -5.99 -12.32 -4.41
N PHE A 186 -6.23 -12.00 -5.69
CA PHE A 186 -7.22 -11.02 -6.09
C PHE A 186 -8.65 -11.53 -5.84
N LYS A 187 -9.40 -10.83 -4.99
CA LYS A 187 -10.80 -11.15 -4.62
C LYS A 187 -11.80 -10.09 -5.10
N GLY A 188 -11.36 -9.10 -5.88
CA GLY A 188 -12.23 -8.04 -6.36
C GLY A 188 -13.20 -8.56 -7.43
N THR A 189 -14.46 -8.13 -7.38
CA THR A 189 -15.47 -8.49 -8.39
C THR A 189 -16.02 -7.24 -9.07
N PRO A 190 -16.61 -7.36 -10.27
CA PRO A 190 -17.27 -6.24 -10.94
C PRO A 190 -18.36 -5.59 -10.07
N GLU A 191 -19.08 -6.37 -9.26
CA GLU A 191 -20.16 -5.90 -8.38
C GLU A 191 -19.65 -4.91 -7.34
N HIS A 192 -18.41 -5.07 -6.84
CA HIS A 192 -17.82 -4.10 -5.91
C HIS A 192 -17.69 -2.71 -6.55
N VAL A 193 -17.28 -2.64 -7.81
CA VAL A 193 -17.12 -1.38 -8.56
C VAL A 193 -18.49 -0.80 -8.93
N ILE A 194 -19.43 -1.65 -9.35
CA ILE A 194 -20.81 -1.25 -9.65
C ILE A 194 -21.47 -0.63 -8.41
N ASN A 195 -21.39 -1.31 -7.26
CA ASN A 195 -21.95 -0.80 -6.00
C ASN A 195 -21.31 0.52 -5.57
N PHE A 196 -19.97 0.64 -5.72
CA PHE A 196 -19.26 1.89 -5.46
C PHE A 196 -19.83 3.06 -6.30
N PHE A 197 -20.02 2.87 -7.61
CA PHE A 197 -20.60 3.91 -8.46
C PHE A 197 -22.10 4.16 -8.18
N TYR A 198 -22.87 3.15 -7.75
CA TYR A 198 -24.24 3.37 -7.27
C TYR A 198 -24.28 4.27 -6.03
N TYR A 199 -23.36 4.09 -5.06
CA TYR A 199 -23.29 4.96 -3.89
C TYR A 199 -22.92 6.40 -4.27
N LEU A 200 -21.92 6.58 -5.13
CA LEU A 200 -21.52 7.91 -5.61
C LEU A 200 -22.64 8.63 -6.35
N SER A 201 -23.29 7.93 -7.28
CA SER A 201 -24.38 8.51 -8.07
C SER A 201 -25.59 8.88 -7.21
N ASN A 202 -25.94 8.06 -6.21
CA ASN A 202 -27.02 8.38 -5.28
C ASN A 202 -26.68 9.57 -4.37
N GLU A 203 -25.44 9.67 -3.89
CA GLU A 203 -24.98 10.84 -3.12
C GLU A 203 -25.02 12.12 -3.97
N LEU A 204 -24.51 12.07 -5.20
CA LEU A 204 -24.57 13.19 -6.14
C LEU A 204 -26.02 13.62 -6.40
N ARG A 205 -26.93 12.68 -6.69
CA ARG A 205 -28.36 12.98 -6.90
C ARG A 205 -29.00 13.63 -5.68
N ALA A 206 -28.65 13.19 -4.47
CA ALA A 206 -29.14 13.81 -3.24
C ALA A 206 -28.63 15.25 -3.09
N ILE A 207 -27.39 15.53 -3.49
CA ILE A 207 -26.83 16.90 -3.49
C ILE A 207 -27.52 17.75 -4.56
N MET A 208 -27.67 17.25 -5.79
CA MET A 208 -28.36 17.93 -6.88
C MET A 208 -29.79 18.32 -6.48
N ALA A 209 -30.53 17.40 -5.86
CA ALA A 209 -31.88 17.65 -5.37
C ALA A 209 -31.94 18.74 -4.29
N LYS A 210 -30.94 18.79 -3.39
CA LYS A 210 -30.83 19.86 -2.38
C LYS A 210 -30.52 21.23 -2.99
N LEU A 211 -29.75 21.26 -4.07
CA LEU A 211 -29.37 22.49 -4.78
C LEU A 211 -30.42 22.92 -5.83
N GLY A 212 -31.39 22.06 -6.14
CA GLY A 212 -32.49 22.38 -7.08
C GLY A 212 -32.24 21.98 -8.53
N PHE A 213 -31.18 21.22 -8.84
CA PHE A 213 -30.86 20.77 -10.19
C PHE A 213 -31.48 19.39 -10.49
N ARG A 214 -32.07 19.23 -11.69
CA ARG A 214 -32.68 17.95 -12.12
C ARG A 214 -31.76 17.12 -13.00
N THR A 215 -30.89 17.78 -13.76
CA THR A 215 -29.92 17.14 -14.66
C THR A 215 -28.51 17.66 -14.42
N VAL A 216 -27.49 16.88 -14.81
CA VAL A 216 -26.09 17.30 -14.68
C VAL A 216 -25.83 18.55 -15.51
N ASN A 217 -26.37 18.62 -16.74
CA ASN A 217 -26.17 19.77 -17.64
C ASN A 217 -26.71 21.09 -17.05
N GLU A 218 -27.80 21.05 -16.27
CA GLU A 218 -28.30 22.23 -15.55
C GLU A 218 -27.36 22.72 -14.44
N MET A 219 -26.43 21.87 -13.99
CA MET A 219 -25.52 22.15 -12.87
C MET A 219 -24.11 22.56 -13.33
N VAL A 220 -23.72 22.18 -14.55
CA VAL A 220 -22.35 22.42 -15.07
C VAL A 220 -22.01 23.91 -15.05
N GLY A 221 -20.94 24.27 -14.34
CA GLY A 221 -20.40 25.63 -14.32
C GLY A 221 -21.15 26.63 -13.43
N HIS A 222 -22.14 26.18 -12.66
CA HIS A 222 -22.92 27.01 -11.72
C HIS A 222 -22.17 27.27 -10.40
N CYS A 223 -20.93 27.75 -10.45
CA CYS A 223 -20.08 27.92 -9.27
C CYS A 223 -20.59 28.98 -8.28
N GLU A 224 -21.56 29.82 -8.65
CA GLU A 224 -22.22 30.79 -7.75
C GLU A 224 -22.95 30.13 -6.57
N VAL A 225 -23.23 28.83 -6.63
CA VAL A 225 -23.82 28.07 -5.51
C VAL A 225 -22.77 27.58 -4.49
N LEU A 226 -21.48 27.80 -4.77
CA LEU A 226 -20.37 27.52 -3.86
C LEU A 226 -20.01 28.76 -3.05
N LYS A 227 -19.69 28.56 -1.76
CA LYS A 227 -19.17 29.61 -0.89
C LYS A 227 -18.07 29.12 0.02
N VAL A 228 -17.17 30.01 0.39
CA VAL A 228 -16.10 29.75 1.35
C VAL A 228 -16.70 29.54 2.74
N ARG A 229 -16.18 28.56 3.47
CA ARG A 229 -16.57 28.31 4.87
C ARG A 229 -15.74 29.17 5.81
N GLU A 230 -16.35 30.24 6.29
CA GLU A 230 -15.73 31.18 7.23
C GLU A 230 -15.47 30.57 8.61
N ASP A 231 -16.23 29.55 9.00
CA ASP A 231 -16.13 28.88 10.30
C ASP A 231 -14.89 27.98 10.47
N LEU A 232 -14.12 27.77 9.40
CA LEU A 232 -12.90 26.95 9.39
C LEU A 232 -11.62 27.75 9.13
N LYS A 233 -11.67 29.09 9.12
CA LYS A 233 -10.49 29.91 8.88
C LYS A 233 -9.47 29.76 10.00
N SER A 234 -8.22 29.56 9.60
CA SER A 234 -7.04 29.55 10.46
C SER A 234 -6.05 30.63 10.00
N ALA A 235 -5.08 30.99 10.83
CA ALA A 235 -4.00 31.91 10.46
C ALA A 235 -3.24 31.48 9.18
N LYS A 236 -3.22 30.18 8.85
CA LYS A 236 -2.57 29.67 7.63
C LYS A 236 -3.42 29.84 6.36
N THR A 237 -4.73 29.99 6.51
CA THR A 237 -5.68 30.02 5.39
C THR A 237 -6.33 31.38 5.20
N GLU A 238 -6.10 32.33 6.11
CA GLU A 238 -6.76 33.65 6.09
C GLU A 238 -6.48 34.45 4.81
N ASN A 239 -5.31 34.24 4.19
CA ASN A 239 -4.87 34.93 2.98
C ASN A 239 -5.14 34.13 1.69
N ILE A 240 -5.88 33.02 1.76
CA ILE A 240 -6.26 32.26 0.57
C ILE A 240 -7.46 32.93 -0.08
N ASP A 241 -7.27 33.46 -1.30
CA ASP A 241 -8.35 34.01 -2.12
C ASP A 241 -8.81 32.98 -3.17
N LEU A 242 -10.10 32.61 -3.10
CA LEU A 242 -10.74 31.69 -4.04
C LEU A 242 -11.68 32.41 -5.02
N SER A 243 -11.74 33.74 -5.00
CA SER A 243 -12.63 34.56 -5.83
C SER A 243 -12.51 34.26 -7.33
N LEU A 244 -11.28 34.06 -7.81
CA LEU A 244 -10.99 33.74 -9.21
C LEU A 244 -11.57 32.38 -9.64
N ILE A 245 -11.50 31.37 -8.76
CA ILE A 245 -12.05 30.03 -9.02
C ILE A 245 -13.58 30.08 -9.02
N LEU A 246 -14.16 30.89 -8.12
CA LEU A 246 -15.60 31.03 -7.95
C LEU A 246 -16.26 32.03 -8.90
N THR A 247 -15.53 32.56 -9.88
CA THR A 247 -16.07 33.48 -10.88
C THR A 247 -16.96 32.70 -11.88
N PRO A 248 -18.28 32.98 -11.95
CA PRO A 248 -19.20 32.20 -12.79
C PRO A 248 -18.93 32.42 -14.27
N ALA A 249 -18.55 31.36 -14.99
CA ALA A 249 -18.09 31.47 -16.37
C ALA A 249 -19.16 32.04 -17.33
N HIS A 250 -20.45 31.79 -17.07
CA HIS A 250 -21.55 32.33 -17.87
C HIS A 250 -21.64 33.87 -17.82
N THR A 251 -21.06 34.52 -16.81
CA THR A 251 -20.98 35.98 -16.70
C THR A 251 -19.84 36.59 -17.50
N LEU A 252 -18.81 35.80 -17.83
CA LEU A 252 -17.64 36.27 -18.60
C LEU A 252 -18.03 36.61 -20.05
N ARG A 253 -18.98 35.88 -20.62
CA ARG A 253 -19.49 36.13 -21.97
C ARG A 253 -20.94 35.64 -22.13
N SER A 254 -21.87 36.58 -22.15
CA SER A 254 -23.30 36.30 -22.29
C SER A 254 -23.63 35.62 -23.63
N GLY A 255 -24.58 34.68 -23.61
CA GLY A 255 -25.07 33.96 -24.80
C GLY A 255 -24.19 32.81 -25.30
N VAL A 256 -23.09 32.50 -24.61
CA VAL A 256 -22.19 31.38 -24.96
C VAL A 256 -22.53 30.13 -24.17
N ALA A 257 -22.43 28.96 -24.82
CA ALA A 257 -22.67 27.67 -24.17
C ALA A 257 -21.61 27.37 -23.09
N THR A 258 -22.05 26.90 -21.92
CA THR A 258 -21.20 26.52 -20.79
C THR A 258 -20.85 25.03 -20.74
N TYR A 259 -21.51 24.21 -21.56
CA TYR A 259 -21.29 22.78 -21.71
C TYR A 259 -21.32 22.37 -23.19
N ASN A 260 -21.03 21.11 -23.51
CA ASN A 260 -20.96 20.64 -24.89
C ASN A 260 -22.34 20.63 -25.58
N VAL A 261 -22.48 21.32 -26.71
CA VAL A 261 -23.73 21.41 -27.48
C VAL A 261 -23.56 21.06 -28.97
N ARG A 262 -22.33 21.00 -29.47
CA ARG A 262 -22.02 20.67 -30.88
C ARG A 262 -20.77 19.79 -30.99
N LYS A 263 -20.77 18.92 -32.00
CA LYS A 263 -19.63 18.05 -32.35
C LYS A 263 -18.62 18.78 -33.24
N GLN A 264 -17.39 18.31 -33.24
CA GLN A 264 -16.33 18.80 -34.12
C GLN A 264 -16.49 18.26 -35.55
N ASP A 265 -16.28 19.11 -36.56
CA ASP A 265 -16.24 18.69 -37.96
C ASP A 265 -14.79 18.61 -38.47
N HIS A 266 -14.35 17.41 -38.85
CA HIS A 266 -13.01 17.14 -39.38
C HIS A 266 -12.93 17.18 -40.91
N ARG A 267 -14.05 17.41 -41.61
CA ARG A 267 -14.14 17.43 -43.09
C ARG A 267 -13.57 16.16 -43.74
N LEU A 268 -13.88 14.98 -43.20
CA LEU A 268 -13.35 13.72 -43.73
C LEU A 268 -13.90 13.36 -45.14
N HIS A 269 -14.99 14.00 -45.57
CA HIS A 269 -15.62 13.74 -46.86
C HIS A 269 -14.86 14.30 -48.07
N VAL A 270 -13.99 15.31 -47.90
CA VAL A 270 -13.24 15.95 -49.02
C VAL A 270 -11.89 15.30 -49.32
N ARG A 271 -11.55 14.18 -48.68
CA ARG A 271 -10.19 13.60 -48.70
C ARG A 271 -9.95 12.72 -49.93
N LEU A 272 -8.70 12.73 -50.42
CA LEU A 272 -8.23 11.82 -51.47
C LEU A 272 -8.38 10.34 -51.08
N ASP A 273 -8.29 10.01 -49.80
CA ASP A 273 -8.48 8.64 -49.30
C ASP A 273 -9.85 8.04 -49.67
N ASN A 274 -10.88 8.87 -49.87
CA ASN A 274 -12.19 8.40 -50.30
C ASN A 274 -12.17 7.88 -51.73
N LYS A 275 -11.29 8.41 -52.60
CA LYS A 275 -11.01 7.86 -53.93
C LYS A 275 -10.42 6.46 -53.81
N LEU A 276 -9.39 6.29 -52.96
CA LEU A 276 -8.75 4.99 -52.75
C LEU A 276 -9.77 3.94 -52.25
N ILE A 277 -10.66 4.33 -51.35
CA ILE A 277 -11.72 3.44 -50.84
C ILE A 277 -12.70 3.07 -51.94
N ALA A 278 -13.19 4.04 -52.72
CA ALA A 278 -14.15 3.80 -53.79
C ALA A 278 -13.59 2.87 -54.88
N GLU A 279 -12.34 3.09 -55.31
CA GLU A 279 -11.70 2.26 -56.33
C GLU A 279 -11.23 0.89 -55.78
N SER A 280 -11.11 0.75 -54.46
CA SER A 280 -10.79 -0.52 -53.78
C SER A 280 -12.02 -1.33 -53.37
N GLU A 281 -13.24 -0.95 -53.74
CA GLU A 281 -14.47 -1.61 -53.24
C GLU A 281 -14.46 -3.13 -53.48
N ILE A 282 -14.06 -3.57 -54.68
CA ILE A 282 -13.95 -5.00 -55.02
C ILE A 282 -12.89 -5.70 -54.16
N ALA A 283 -11.75 -5.04 -53.89
CA ALA A 283 -10.71 -5.57 -53.02
C ALA A 283 -11.18 -5.68 -51.56
N LEU A 284 -11.95 -4.70 -51.09
CA LEU A 284 -12.52 -4.66 -49.74
C LEU A 284 -13.67 -5.64 -49.52
N GLU A 285 -14.40 -6.03 -50.56
CA GLU A 285 -15.51 -6.99 -50.46
C GLU A 285 -15.05 -8.43 -50.72
N LYS A 286 -14.23 -8.64 -51.75
CA LYS A 286 -13.89 -9.97 -52.28
C LYS A 286 -12.43 -10.36 -52.09
N GLY A 287 -11.57 -9.45 -51.64
CA GLY A 287 -10.13 -9.70 -51.49
C GLY A 287 -9.39 -9.88 -52.83
N LEU A 288 -9.93 -9.33 -53.93
CA LEU A 288 -9.29 -9.40 -55.24
C LEU A 288 -8.29 -8.25 -55.41
N PRO A 289 -7.15 -8.49 -56.09
CA PRO A 289 -6.15 -7.44 -56.32
C PRO A 289 -6.71 -6.25 -57.12
N CYS A 290 -6.39 -5.02 -56.70
CA CYS A 290 -6.67 -3.80 -57.44
C CYS A 290 -5.44 -2.88 -57.51
N ARG A 291 -5.38 -2.09 -58.59
CA ARG A 291 -4.37 -1.06 -58.81
C ARG A 291 -5.05 0.28 -59.01
N ILE A 292 -4.53 1.30 -58.33
CA ILE A 292 -5.11 2.65 -58.29
C ILE A 292 -4.02 3.65 -58.63
N GLU A 293 -4.37 4.68 -59.41
CA GLU A 293 -3.46 5.77 -59.75
C GLU A 293 -4.02 7.10 -59.22
N CYS A 294 -3.19 7.90 -58.54
CA CYS A 294 -3.57 9.25 -58.14
C CYS A 294 -2.38 10.20 -58.02
N ASP A 295 -2.67 11.49 -58.15
CA ASP A 295 -1.72 12.55 -57.85
C ASP A 295 -1.93 13.04 -56.41
N ILE A 296 -0.85 13.42 -55.73
CA ILE A 296 -0.86 13.90 -54.35
C ILE A 296 -0.15 15.24 -54.23
N VAL A 297 -0.68 16.11 -53.36
CA VAL A 297 -0.03 17.36 -52.98
C VAL A 297 0.13 17.43 -51.46
N ASN A 298 1.02 18.30 -50.97
CA ASN A 298 1.41 18.32 -49.56
C ASN A 298 0.24 18.63 -48.59
N THR A 299 -0.88 19.15 -49.08
CA THR A 299 -2.10 19.36 -48.29
C THR A 299 -2.88 18.07 -48.00
N ASP A 300 -2.65 17.02 -48.80
CA ASP A 300 -3.21 15.68 -48.61
C ASP A 300 -2.44 14.94 -47.52
N ARG A 301 -3.06 14.89 -46.34
CA ARG A 301 -2.47 14.35 -45.12
C ARG A 301 -3.13 13.04 -44.72
N ALA A 302 -2.35 12.20 -44.02
CA ALA A 302 -2.80 10.91 -43.51
C ALA A 302 -3.38 9.97 -44.60
N LEU A 303 -2.82 10.02 -45.82
CA LEU A 303 -3.25 9.15 -46.92
C LEU A 303 -2.92 7.68 -46.57
N GLY A 304 -3.86 6.78 -46.86
CA GLY A 304 -3.83 5.36 -46.51
C GLY A 304 -4.57 5.03 -45.21
N ALA A 305 -4.77 6.00 -44.30
CA ALA A 305 -5.30 5.71 -42.96
C ALA A 305 -6.79 5.29 -42.95
N SER A 306 -7.66 5.96 -43.72
CA SER A 306 -9.08 5.56 -43.80
C SER A 306 -9.27 4.28 -44.58
N LEU A 307 -8.46 4.06 -45.63
CA LEU A 307 -8.45 2.79 -46.34
C LEU A 307 -8.05 1.65 -45.39
N SER A 308 -7.02 1.87 -44.58
CA SER A 308 -6.57 0.90 -43.58
C SER A 308 -7.60 0.63 -42.51
N TYR A 309 -8.38 1.64 -42.10
CA TYR A 309 -9.55 1.46 -41.24
C TYR A 309 -10.60 0.54 -41.88
N GLN A 310 -10.88 0.72 -43.18
CA GLN A 310 -11.84 -0.12 -43.91
C GLN A 310 -11.38 -1.58 -44.01
N VAL A 311 -10.09 -1.81 -44.21
CA VAL A 311 -9.49 -3.16 -44.19
C VAL A 311 -9.56 -3.74 -42.77
N SER A 312 -9.03 -3.04 -41.77
CA SER A 312 -8.96 -3.52 -40.39
C SER A 312 -10.34 -3.81 -39.78
N LYS A 313 -11.35 -3.00 -40.11
CA LYS A 313 -12.73 -3.21 -39.65
C LYS A 313 -13.36 -4.48 -40.22
N ARG A 314 -12.99 -4.88 -41.45
CA ARG A 314 -13.54 -6.08 -42.11
C ARG A 314 -12.74 -7.34 -41.80
N TYR A 315 -11.41 -7.24 -41.78
CA TYR A 315 -10.49 -8.39 -41.74
C TYR A 315 -9.69 -8.51 -40.43
N GLY A 316 -9.80 -7.54 -39.53
CA GLY A 316 -9.04 -7.51 -38.28
C GLY A 316 -7.53 -7.38 -38.50
N GLU A 317 -6.75 -7.86 -37.53
CA GLU A 317 -5.28 -7.77 -37.53
C GLU A 317 -4.61 -8.55 -38.69
N LYS A 318 -5.26 -9.60 -39.22
CA LYS A 318 -4.73 -10.36 -40.35
C LYS A 318 -4.68 -9.54 -41.65
N GLY A 319 -5.55 -8.54 -41.78
CA GLY A 319 -5.66 -7.71 -42.99
C GLY A 319 -5.95 -8.50 -44.27
N LEU A 320 -5.53 -7.95 -45.41
CA LEU A 320 -5.61 -8.58 -46.72
C LEU A 320 -4.28 -9.27 -47.09
N PRO A 321 -4.28 -10.23 -48.05
CA PRO A 321 -3.05 -10.74 -48.64
C PRO A 321 -2.15 -9.61 -49.17
N GLN A 322 -0.83 -9.84 -49.14
CA GLN A 322 0.14 -8.84 -49.58
C GLN A 322 -0.15 -8.36 -51.02
N ASP A 323 0.00 -7.06 -51.27
CA ASP A 323 -0.21 -6.41 -52.57
C ASP A 323 -1.63 -6.54 -53.15
N THR A 324 -2.65 -6.79 -52.31
CA THR A 324 -4.06 -6.80 -52.76
C THR A 324 -4.50 -5.40 -53.21
N ILE A 325 -4.10 -4.34 -52.52
CA ILE A 325 -4.40 -2.97 -52.93
C ILE A 325 -3.08 -2.26 -53.19
N HIS A 326 -2.80 -1.91 -54.45
CA HIS A 326 -1.57 -1.21 -54.83
C HIS A 326 -1.93 0.17 -55.39
N ALA A 327 -1.57 1.23 -54.67
CA ALA A 327 -1.76 2.61 -55.12
C ALA A 327 -0.43 3.18 -55.64
N ASN A 328 -0.39 3.55 -56.92
CA ASN A 328 0.69 4.29 -57.56
C ASN A 328 0.39 5.78 -57.45
N ILE A 329 1.26 6.51 -56.79
CA ILE A 329 1.02 7.89 -56.36
C ILE A 329 2.14 8.77 -56.90
N ARG A 330 1.79 9.96 -57.42
CA ARG A 330 2.76 10.93 -57.94
C ARG A 330 2.63 12.29 -57.28
N GLY A 331 3.75 12.90 -56.88
CA GLY A 331 3.79 14.24 -56.30
C GLY A 331 4.39 14.27 -54.90
N SER A 332 4.00 15.26 -54.09
CA SER A 332 4.57 15.48 -52.75
C SER A 332 3.54 15.18 -51.67
N ALA A 333 3.79 14.16 -50.84
CA ALA A 333 2.85 13.76 -49.81
C ALA A 333 2.91 14.67 -48.58
N GLY A 334 1.74 15.00 -48.02
CA GLY A 334 1.64 15.67 -46.74
C GLY A 334 2.06 14.80 -45.56
N GLN A 335 1.97 15.35 -44.35
CA GLN A 335 2.30 14.63 -43.13
C GLN A 335 1.46 13.36 -42.95
N SER A 336 2.07 12.36 -42.28
CA SER A 336 1.45 11.08 -41.92
C SER A 336 1.09 10.19 -43.13
N PHE A 337 1.84 10.28 -44.24
CA PHE A 337 1.66 9.38 -45.38
C PHE A 337 1.85 7.91 -44.97
N GLY A 338 0.86 7.06 -45.27
CA GLY A 338 0.89 5.66 -44.87
C GLY A 338 0.74 5.42 -43.36
N ALA A 339 0.21 6.38 -42.60
CA ALA A 339 -0.01 6.18 -41.18
C ALA A 339 -1.04 5.07 -40.92
N MET A 340 -0.74 4.20 -39.95
CA MET A 340 -1.56 3.05 -39.55
C MET A 340 -1.91 2.11 -40.71
N LEU A 341 -0.99 1.96 -41.68
CA LEU A 341 -1.22 1.14 -42.86
C LEU A 341 -1.50 -0.32 -42.47
N ALA A 342 -2.59 -0.87 -43.00
CA ALA A 342 -3.00 -2.25 -42.75
C ALA A 342 -2.30 -3.25 -43.69
N PRO A 343 -2.17 -4.54 -43.30
CA PRO A 343 -1.66 -5.58 -44.18
C PRO A 343 -2.45 -5.69 -45.49
N GLY A 344 -1.71 -5.89 -46.59
CA GLY A 344 -2.25 -6.03 -47.94
C GLY A 344 -2.41 -4.73 -48.73
N ILE A 345 -2.09 -3.59 -48.13
CA ILE A 345 -2.02 -2.29 -48.82
C ILE A 345 -0.56 -1.97 -49.14
N THR A 346 -0.32 -1.56 -50.38
CA THR A 346 0.97 -1.08 -50.89
C THR A 346 0.78 0.33 -51.43
N LEU A 347 1.49 1.29 -50.85
CA LEU A 347 1.54 2.67 -51.34
C LEU A 347 2.92 2.92 -51.95
N GLU A 348 2.93 3.19 -53.25
CA GLU A 348 4.12 3.51 -54.02
C GLU A 348 4.07 4.98 -54.42
N LEU A 349 5.04 5.77 -53.96
CA LEU A 349 5.12 7.20 -54.22
C LEU A 349 6.35 7.53 -55.06
N GLU A 350 6.11 8.06 -56.25
CA GLU A 350 7.09 8.73 -57.09
C GLU A 350 7.09 10.23 -56.75
N GLY A 351 8.04 10.67 -55.92
CA GLY A 351 8.10 12.02 -55.37
C GLY A 351 8.80 12.11 -54.02
N ASP A 352 8.24 12.89 -53.09
CA ASP A 352 8.74 13.11 -51.73
C ASP A 352 7.62 13.11 -50.67
N CYS A 353 7.98 12.97 -49.40
CA CYS A 353 7.06 13.03 -48.27
C CYS A 353 7.53 13.99 -47.18
N ASN A 354 6.56 14.61 -46.50
CA ASN A 354 6.79 15.31 -45.23
C ASN A 354 6.97 14.34 -44.04
N ASP A 355 6.86 14.86 -42.82
CA ASP A 355 7.06 14.10 -41.57
C ASP A 355 6.05 12.94 -41.37
N TYR A 356 6.40 12.02 -40.47
CA TYR A 356 5.54 10.95 -39.96
C TYR A 356 5.18 9.85 -40.97
N VAL A 357 6.00 9.63 -42.00
CA VAL A 357 5.79 8.54 -42.96
C VAL A 357 5.72 7.20 -42.25
N GLY A 358 4.68 6.41 -42.51
CA GLY A 358 4.47 5.10 -41.88
C GLY A 358 4.28 5.16 -40.36
N LYS A 359 3.86 6.30 -39.81
CA LYS A 359 3.52 6.44 -38.38
C LYS A 359 2.52 5.39 -37.93
N MET A 360 2.85 4.66 -36.86
CA MET A 360 2.04 3.58 -36.29
C MET A 360 1.60 2.52 -37.31
N MET A 361 2.38 2.31 -38.38
CA MET A 361 2.12 1.28 -39.38
C MET A 361 2.00 -0.10 -38.72
N SER A 362 0.95 -0.84 -39.10
CA SER A 362 0.62 -2.15 -38.53
C SER A 362 0.68 -3.28 -39.54
N GLY A 363 1.18 -3.00 -40.74
CA GLY A 363 1.42 -3.93 -41.83
C GLY A 363 1.58 -3.18 -43.16
N GLY A 364 1.50 -3.90 -44.27
CA GLY A 364 1.53 -3.31 -45.61
C GLY A 364 2.94 -2.93 -46.07
N ARG A 365 3.02 -2.24 -47.21
CA ARG A 365 4.27 -1.82 -47.83
C ARG A 365 4.26 -0.34 -48.21
N LEU A 366 5.34 0.37 -47.87
CA LEU A 366 5.58 1.75 -48.31
C LEU A 366 6.83 1.79 -49.19
N ILE A 367 6.69 2.40 -50.36
CA ILE A 367 7.78 2.58 -51.32
C ILE A 367 7.81 4.08 -51.67
N VAL A 368 8.95 4.74 -51.47
CA VAL A 368 9.12 6.15 -51.84
C VAL A 368 10.44 6.32 -52.59
N TYR A 369 10.37 6.91 -53.78
CA TYR A 369 11.53 7.19 -54.63
C TYR A 369 11.35 8.51 -55.38
N PRO A 370 12.44 9.23 -55.72
CA PRO A 370 12.34 10.50 -56.40
C PRO A 370 11.76 10.32 -57.82
N PRO A 371 11.19 11.37 -58.43
CA PRO A 371 10.71 11.30 -59.80
C PRO A 371 11.77 10.72 -60.74
N ARG A 372 11.38 9.86 -61.68
CA ARG A 372 12.36 9.19 -62.57
C ARG A 372 13.16 10.16 -63.44
N SER A 373 12.66 11.38 -63.62
CA SER A 373 13.34 12.49 -64.30
C SER A 373 14.30 13.31 -63.43
N ALA A 374 14.39 13.01 -62.13
CA ALA A 374 15.28 13.71 -61.21
C ALA A 374 16.75 13.45 -61.57
N VAL A 375 17.55 14.52 -61.59
CA VAL A 375 18.97 14.49 -61.96
C VAL A 375 19.91 14.51 -60.75
N PHE A 376 19.39 14.75 -59.55
CA PHE A 376 20.18 14.74 -58.32
C PHE A 376 20.38 13.32 -57.79
N LYS A 377 21.45 13.11 -57.03
CA LYS A 377 21.70 11.83 -56.35
C LYS A 377 20.74 11.66 -55.18
N ALA A 378 19.97 10.58 -55.18
CA ALA A 378 18.94 10.34 -54.17
C ALA A 378 19.55 10.21 -52.76
N GLU A 379 20.70 9.53 -52.64
CA GLU A 379 21.34 9.25 -51.35
C GLU A 379 21.90 10.50 -50.63
N GLU A 380 22.07 11.61 -51.33
CA GLU A 380 22.55 12.89 -50.77
C GLU A 380 21.40 13.87 -50.44
N ASN A 381 20.14 13.50 -50.72
CA ASN A 381 18.99 14.39 -50.61
C ASN A 381 17.89 13.79 -49.72
N VAL A 382 17.22 14.66 -48.96
CA VAL A 382 16.10 14.26 -48.09
C VAL A 382 14.89 13.95 -48.95
N ILE A 383 14.31 12.76 -48.75
CA ILE A 383 13.08 12.32 -49.43
C ILE A 383 11.89 12.14 -48.49
N ILE A 384 12.16 11.87 -47.21
CA ILE A 384 11.15 11.75 -46.16
C ILE A 384 11.51 12.61 -44.94
N GLY A 385 10.50 13.21 -44.32
CA GLY A 385 10.67 14.08 -43.15
C GLY A 385 11.01 13.36 -41.85
N ASN A 386 10.77 14.05 -40.73
CA ASN A 386 11.13 13.60 -39.39
C ASN A 386 10.19 12.51 -38.86
N VAL A 387 10.65 11.78 -37.84
CA VAL A 387 9.80 10.90 -37.00
C VAL A 387 9.06 9.84 -37.83
N CYS A 388 9.69 9.38 -38.90
CA CYS A 388 9.18 8.31 -39.73
C CYS A 388 9.14 6.98 -38.95
N LEU A 389 8.12 6.17 -39.23
CA LEU A 389 7.87 4.86 -38.60
C LEU A 389 7.66 4.92 -37.09
N TYR A 390 7.22 6.07 -36.57
CA TYR A 390 6.99 6.25 -35.15
C TYR A 390 6.00 5.22 -34.58
N GLY A 391 6.48 4.37 -33.67
CA GLY A 391 5.65 3.38 -32.99
C GLY A 391 5.08 2.28 -33.91
N ALA A 392 5.68 2.07 -35.08
CA ALA A 392 5.21 1.06 -36.03
C ALA A 392 5.44 -0.38 -35.50
N THR A 393 4.53 -1.30 -35.79
CA THR A 393 4.52 -2.65 -35.21
C THR A 393 4.78 -3.76 -36.23
N SER A 394 4.43 -3.56 -37.51
CA SER A 394 4.78 -4.49 -38.59
C SER A 394 4.67 -3.79 -39.95
N GLY A 395 5.28 -4.36 -41.00
CA GLY A 395 5.27 -3.80 -42.35
C GLY A 395 6.66 -3.76 -42.98
N THR A 396 6.70 -3.42 -44.28
CA THR A 396 7.94 -3.27 -45.06
C THR A 396 8.04 -1.88 -45.68
N CYS A 397 9.21 -1.25 -45.62
CA CYS A 397 9.41 0.10 -46.13
C CYS A 397 10.70 0.22 -46.93
N PHE A 398 10.63 0.87 -48.10
CA PHE A 398 11.75 1.06 -49.01
C PHE A 398 11.82 2.54 -49.42
N PHE A 399 12.87 3.23 -48.98
CA PHE A 399 13.03 4.68 -49.16
C PHE A 399 14.31 4.99 -49.92
N ARG A 400 14.20 5.43 -51.17
CA ARG A 400 15.35 5.82 -52.01
C ARG A 400 15.71 7.28 -51.76
N GLY A 401 16.43 7.51 -50.67
CA GLY A 401 16.97 8.81 -50.29
C GLY A 401 17.21 8.90 -48.78
N ALA A 402 17.58 10.09 -48.29
CA ALA A 402 17.82 10.33 -46.88
C ALA A 402 16.51 10.62 -46.11
N ALA A 403 16.42 10.09 -44.90
CA ALA A 403 15.42 10.49 -43.92
C ALA A 403 15.96 11.58 -43.00
N ALA A 404 15.08 12.47 -42.54
CA ALA A 404 15.43 13.48 -41.55
C ALA A 404 15.59 12.88 -40.13
N GLU A 405 15.33 13.64 -39.07
CA GLU A 405 15.62 13.23 -37.70
C GLU A 405 14.64 12.18 -37.14
N ARG A 406 15.09 11.42 -36.13
CA ARG A 406 14.29 10.45 -35.36
C ARG A 406 13.62 9.37 -36.21
N PHE A 407 14.29 8.94 -37.28
CA PHE A 407 13.83 7.82 -38.08
C PHE A 407 13.71 6.53 -37.25
N ALA A 408 12.60 5.81 -37.41
CA ALA A 408 12.29 4.57 -36.69
C ALA A 408 12.25 4.73 -35.17
N VAL A 409 11.94 5.93 -34.67
CA VAL A 409 11.73 6.15 -33.24
C VAL A 409 10.61 5.24 -32.71
N ARG A 410 10.88 4.47 -31.67
CA ARG A 410 9.95 3.45 -31.14
C ARG A 410 9.47 2.39 -32.15
N ASN A 411 10.23 2.13 -33.22
CA ASN A 411 9.92 1.00 -34.09
C ASN A 411 9.88 -0.29 -33.26
N SER A 412 8.80 -1.05 -33.42
CA SER A 412 8.51 -2.27 -32.66
C SER A 412 8.38 -3.51 -33.55
N GLY A 413 8.56 -3.39 -34.88
CA GLY A 413 8.50 -4.55 -35.77
C GLY A 413 8.53 -4.30 -37.28
N VAL A 414 8.64 -3.04 -37.75
CA VAL A 414 8.80 -2.75 -39.18
C VAL A 414 10.20 -3.12 -39.66
N THR A 415 10.27 -3.63 -40.90
CA THR A 415 11.51 -3.80 -41.65
C THR A 415 11.65 -2.66 -42.66
N ALA A 416 12.72 -1.87 -42.58
CA ALA A 416 12.91 -0.70 -43.43
C ALA A 416 14.31 -0.63 -44.04
N VAL A 417 14.38 -0.17 -45.30
CA VAL A 417 15.63 0.17 -46.00
C VAL A 417 15.60 1.65 -46.39
N VAL A 418 16.68 2.37 -46.08
CA VAL A 418 16.84 3.81 -46.33
C VAL A 418 18.28 4.13 -46.72
N GLU A 419 18.52 5.25 -47.41
CA GLU A 419 19.82 5.59 -47.97
C GLU A 419 20.59 6.66 -47.18
N GLY A 420 20.01 7.16 -46.09
CA GLY A 420 20.66 8.07 -45.15
C GLY A 420 19.74 8.39 -43.98
N LEU A 421 20.31 8.73 -42.81
CA LEU A 421 19.57 9.02 -41.59
C LEU A 421 20.08 10.28 -40.91
N GLY A 422 19.17 11.15 -40.47
CA GLY A 422 19.47 12.26 -39.56
C GLY A 422 19.83 11.83 -38.14
N ASP A 423 19.85 12.80 -37.21
CA ASP A 423 20.13 12.56 -35.80
C ASP A 423 19.03 11.70 -35.14
N HIS A 424 19.37 11.00 -34.06
CA HIS A 424 18.45 10.19 -33.25
C HIS A 424 17.79 9.00 -33.98
N GLY A 425 18.46 8.42 -34.98
CA GLY A 425 17.99 7.21 -35.65
C GLY A 425 17.82 6.03 -34.68
N CYS A 426 16.74 5.25 -34.86
CA CYS A 426 16.40 4.06 -34.07
C CYS A 426 16.25 4.30 -32.55
N GLU A 427 16.01 5.55 -32.14
CA GLU A 427 15.80 5.89 -30.73
C GLU A 427 14.58 5.17 -30.16
N TYR A 428 14.70 4.60 -28.95
CA TYR A 428 13.65 3.83 -28.28
C TYR A 428 13.08 2.64 -29.09
N MET A 429 13.77 2.15 -30.12
CA MET A 429 13.36 0.99 -30.90
C MET A 429 13.30 -0.26 -29.99
N THR A 430 12.21 -1.02 -30.08
CA THR A 430 11.93 -2.23 -29.28
C THR A 430 11.81 -3.49 -30.14
N GLY A 431 11.79 -3.36 -31.46
CA GLY A 431 11.70 -4.47 -32.41
C GLY A 431 11.79 -4.01 -33.86
N GLY A 432 11.86 -4.97 -34.79
CA GLY A 432 12.00 -4.69 -36.22
C GLY A 432 13.45 -4.68 -36.70
N ARG A 433 13.64 -4.34 -37.98
CA ARG A 433 14.94 -4.35 -38.66
C ARG A 433 15.12 -3.10 -39.52
N VAL A 434 16.21 -2.37 -39.33
CA VAL A 434 16.50 -1.16 -40.12
C VAL A 434 17.81 -1.34 -40.86
N ILE A 435 17.83 -1.08 -42.17
CA ILE A 435 19.04 -1.04 -42.98
C ILE A 435 19.25 0.38 -43.48
N CYS A 436 20.41 0.97 -43.18
CA CYS A 436 20.83 2.25 -43.74
C CYS A 436 22.00 2.01 -44.71
N LEU A 437 21.82 2.39 -45.98
CA LEU A 437 22.84 2.27 -47.03
C LEU A 437 23.77 3.50 -47.13
N GLY A 438 23.56 4.52 -46.29
CA GLY A 438 24.42 5.71 -46.23
C GLY A 438 24.71 6.16 -44.80
N SER A 439 25.08 7.43 -44.64
CA SER A 439 25.48 7.99 -43.36
C SER A 439 24.31 8.08 -42.37
N ALA A 440 24.60 7.86 -41.09
CA ALA A 440 23.68 8.08 -39.99
C ALA A 440 24.16 9.22 -39.07
N GLY A 441 23.20 9.96 -38.49
CA GLY A 441 23.44 11.08 -37.58
C GLY A 441 23.81 10.67 -36.16
N ARG A 442 23.90 11.67 -35.27
CA ARG A 442 24.34 11.54 -33.87
C ARG A 442 23.28 10.90 -32.98
N ASN A 443 23.73 10.41 -31.82
CA ASN A 443 22.89 9.82 -30.78
C ASN A 443 22.04 8.63 -31.30
N PHE A 444 22.60 7.87 -32.24
CA PHE A 444 21.94 6.70 -32.82
C PHE A 444 21.72 5.63 -31.76
N GLY A 445 20.54 5.00 -31.76
CA GLY A 445 20.21 3.88 -30.87
C GLY A 445 19.96 4.27 -29.41
N ALA A 446 19.83 5.56 -29.08
CA ALA A 446 19.55 5.98 -27.72
C ALA A 446 18.24 5.38 -27.19
N GLY A 447 18.30 4.72 -26.04
CA GLY A 447 17.14 4.01 -25.46
C GLY A 447 16.64 2.81 -26.25
N MET A 448 17.36 2.36 -27.29
CA MET A 448 17.01 1.17 -28.07
C MET A 448 17.13 -0.07 -27.19
N SER A 449 16.01 -0.79 -27.02
CA SER A 449 15.86 -1.91 -26.09
C SER A 449 15.47 -3.24 -26.78
N GLY A 450 15.19 -3.20 -28.09
CA GLY A 450 15.04 -4.39 -28.92
C GLY A 450 15.08 -4.06 -30.42
N GLY A 451 15.25 -5.07 -31.26
CA GLY A 451 15.43 -4.93 -32.71
C GLY A 451 16.90 -4.89 -33.14
N ILE A 452 17.14 -4.83 -34.45
CA ILE A 452 18.49 -4.84 -35.04
C ILE A 452 18.58 -3.77 -36.13
N ALA A 453 19.66 -2.98 -36.11
CA ALA A 453 19.97 -2.04 -37.19
C ALA A 453 21.28 -2.43 -37.88
N TYR A 454 21.32 -2.29 -39.21
CA TYR A 454 22.48 -2.54 -40.06
C TYR A 454 22.84 -1.25 -40.78
N ILE A 455 24.06 -0.75 -40.59
CA ILE A 455 24.51 0.53 -41.13
C ILE A 455 25.71 0.27 -42.03
N LEU A 456 25.66 0.76 -43.27
CA LEU A 456 26.79 0.73 -44.19
C LEU A 456 27.72 1.90 -43.88
N ASP A 457 28.77 1.66 -43.09
CA ASP A 457 29.71 2.70 -42.67
C ASP A 457 30.82 2.90 -43.72
N LEU A 458 30.57 3.80 -44.67
CA LEU A 458 31.50 4.13 -45.75
C LEU A 458 32.71 4.95 -45.27
N HIS A 459 32.56 5.74 -44.19
CA HIS A 459 33.56 6.69 -43.72
C HIS A 459 34.30 6.23 -42.44
N GLN A 460 33.89 5.11 -41.85
CA GLN A 460 34.43 4.57 -40.59
C GLN A 460 34.31 5.55 -39.42
N ASP A 461 33.26 6.37 -39.42
CA ASP A 461 33.02 7.41 -38.41
C ASP A 461 31.77 7.15 -37.55
N PHE A 462 31.04 6.06 -37.83
CA PHE A 462 29.74 5.81 -37.22
C PHE A 462 29.83 5.49 -35.73
N GLU A 463 30.88 4.81 -35.27
CA GLU A 463 31.07 4.44 -33.86
C GLU A 463 30.98 5.65 -32.91
N SER A 464 31.52 6.81 -33.33
CA SER A 464 31.50 8.06 -32.56
C SER A 464 30.11 8.69 -32.42
N LYS A 465 29.15 8.27 -33.25
CA LYS A 465 27.79 8.81 -33.32
C LYS A 465 26.76 7.95 -32.59
N VAL A 466 27.14 6.75 -32.15
CA VAL A 466 26.26 5.80 -31.45
C VAL A 466 26.21 6.11 -29.95
N ASN A 467 25.02 6.06 -29.37
CA ASN A 467 24.85 6.11 -27.93
C ASN A 467 25.00 4.71 -27.32
N GLN A 468 26.14 4.43 -26.71
CA GLN A 468 26.48 3.09 -26.19
C GLN A 468 25.90 2.80 -24.78
N GLU A 469 24.95 3.58 -24.25
CA GLU A 469 24.35 3.32 -22.93
C GLU A 469 23.63 1.97 -22.87
N MET A 470 22.94 1.59 -23.95
CA MET A 470 22.13 0.36 -24.01
C MET A 470 22.47 -0.54 -25.21
N VAL A 471 23.16 -0.03 -26.22
CA VAL A 471 23.50 -0.77 -27.46
C VAL A 471 24.98 -1.01 -27.60
N GLU A 472 25.31 -2.09 -28.30
CA GLU A 472 26.66 -2.46 -28.72
C GLU A 472 26.75 -2.53 -30.25
N ILE A 473 27.98 -2.34 -30.73
CA ILE A 473 28.34 -2.35 -32.14
C ILE A 473 29.08 -3.67 -32.43
N MET A 474 28.68 -4.37 -33.49
CA MET A 474 29.18 -5.69 -33.86
C MET A 474 29.45 -5.80 -35.36
N SER A 475 30.33 -6.74 -35.73
CA SER A 475 30.52 -7.19 -37.11
C SER A 475 29.37 -8.07 -37.58
N LEU A 476 29.07 -8.03 -38.88
CA LEU A 476 28.08 -8.90 -39.51
C LEU A 476 28.76 -10.19 -40.03
N GLU A 477 28.74 -11.26 -39.23
CA GLU A 477 29.46 -12.51 -39.52
C GLU A 477 28.54 -13.71 -39.82
N ASP A 478 27.31 -13.71 -39.32
CA ASP A 478 26.38 -14.83 -39.47
C ASP A 478 25.89 -14.96 -40.93
N PRO A 479 26.15 -16.09 -41.62
CA PRO A 479 25.71 -16.31 -42.99
C PRO A 479 24.19 -16.15 -43.21
N GLN A 480 23.36 -16.48 -42.22
CA GLN A 480 21.90 -16.35 -42.35
C GLN A 480 21.47 -14.87 -42.30
N GLU A 481 22.06 -14.08 -41.40
CA GLU A 481 21.81 -12.63 -41.36
C GLU A 481 22.37 -11.92 -42.60
N ILE A 482 23.53 -12.33 -43.11
CA ILE A 482 24.13 -11.79 -44.34
C ILE A 482 23.18 -11.99 -45.53
N ALA A 483 22.66 -13.22 -45.70
CA ALA A 483 21.69 -13.51 -46.76
C ALA A 483 20.40 -12.68 -46.61
N PHE A 484 19.94 -12.47 -45.37
CA PHE A 484 18.78 -11.64 -45.08
C PHE A 484 19.00 -10.16 -45.45
N VAL A 485 20.13 -9.57 -45.05
CA VAL A 485 20.49 -8.18 -45.39
C VAL A 485 20.60 -8.02 -46.90
N ARG A 486 21.28 -8.95 -47.59
CA ARG A 486 21.38 -8.94 -49.04
C ARG A 486 20.01 -8.97 -49.71
N GLY A 487 19.12 -9.88 -49.28
CA GLY A 487 17.76 -10.00 -49.84
C GLY A 487 16.95 -8.72 -49.71
N LEU A 488 17.02 -8.03 -48.57
CA LEU A 488 16.33 -6.74 -48.40
C LEU A 488 16.90 -5.61 -49.29
N ILE A 489 18.19 -5.64 -49.60
CA ILE A 489 18.80 -4.68 -50.53
C ILE A 489 18.39 -5.01 -51.97
N GLU A 490 18.26 -6.28 -52.32
CA GLU A 490 17.70 -6.74 -53.61
C GLU A 490 16.25 -6.27 -53.76
N ASP A 491 15.42 -6.43 -52.72
CA ASP A 491 14.04 -5.91 -52.68
C ASP A 491 14.01 -4.38 -52.80
N HIS A 492 14.90 -3.67 -52.07
CA HIS A 492 15.00 -2.22 -52.17
C HIS A 492 15.33 -1.76 -53.58
N HIS A 493 16.27 -2.42 -54.26
CA HIS A 493 16.57 -2.14 -55.67
C HIS A 493 15.38 -2.47 -56.58
N HIS A 494 14.71 -3.61 -56.38
CA HIS A 494 13.56 -4.02 -57.17
C HIS A 494 12.41 -3.02 -57.10
N TYR A 495 12.08 -2.52 -55.90
CA TYR A 495 10.94 -1.63 -55.69
C TYR A 495 11.26 -0.15 -55.98
N THR A 496 12.50 0.31 -55.78
CA THR A 496 12.84 1.75 -55.89
C THR A 496 13.73 2.10 -57.09
N GLY A 497 14.30 1.10 -57.76
CA GLY A 497 15.31 1.31 -58.80
C GLY A 497 16.59 1.99 -58.29
N SER A 498 16.91 1.84 -57.00
CA SER A 498 18.07 2.50 -56.37
C SER A 498 19.40 2.12 -57.04
N GLU A 499 20.13 3.13 -57.50
CA GLU A 499 21.49 3.00 -58.04
C GLU A 499 22.51 2.69 -56.95
N LEU A 500 22.31 3.19 -55.72
CA LEU A 500 23.16 2.86 -54.58
C LEU A 500 23.03 1.39 -54.21
N ALA A 501 21.79 0.88 -54.13
CA ALA A 501 21.55 -0.55 -53.89
C ALA A 501 22.17 -1.42 -54.99
N ALA A 502 22.02 -1.04 -56.26
CA ALA A 502 22.66 -1.75 -57.39
C ALA A 502 24.18 -1.80 -57.24
N ARG A 503 24.83 -0.68 -56.87
CA ARG A 503 26.29 -0.62 -56.64
C ARG A 503 26.72 -1.53 -55.48
N VAL A 504 25.97 -1.52 -54.38
CA VAL A 504 26.25 -2.37 -53.21
C VAL A 504 26.09 -3.86 -53.55
N LEU A 505 25.09 -4.22 -54.37
CA LEU A 505 24.85 -5.61 -54.78
C LEU A 505 25.90 -6.13 -55.78
N LEU A 506 26.42 -5.26 -56.66
CA LEU A 506 27.40 -5.62 -57.68
C LEU A 506 28.75 -6.07 -57.07
N ASP A 507 29.15 -5.47 -55.94
CA ASP A 507 30.36 -5.84 -55.19
C ASP A 507 30.08 -6.04 -53.68
N PHE A 508 29.06 -6.85 -53.38
CA PHE A 508 28.57 -7.05 -52.00
C PHE A 508 29.63 -7.61 -51.05
N ASN A 509 30.51 -8.49 -51.53
CA ASN A 509 31.58 -9.07 -50.72
C ASN A 509 32.58 -8.02 -50.24
N ARG A 510 32.80 -6.94 -51.01
CA ARG A 510 33.66 -5.83 -50.63
C ARG A 510 32.95 -4.85 -49.69
N ALA A 511 31.64 -4.72 -49.80
CA ALA A 511 30.82 -3.90 -48.91
C ALA A 511 30.60 -4.58 -47.54
N LEU A 512 30.57 -5.91 -47.48
CA LEU A 512 30.25 -6.69 -46.27
C LEU A 512 31.08 -6.29 -45.03
N PRO A 513 32.42 -6.14 -45.08
CA PRO A 513 33.21 -5.73 -43.92
C PRO A 513 32.91 -4.32 -43.41
N ARG A 514 32.18 -3.51 -44.18
CA ARG A 514 31.78 -2.13 -43.83
C ARG A 514 30.37 -2.08 -43.21
N PHE A 515 29.63 -3.19 -43.22
CA PHE A 515 28.36 -3.26 -42.51
C PHE A 515 28.60 -3.41 -41.02
N VAL A 516 27.98 -2.51 -40.27
CA VAL A 516 27.98 -2.48 -38.82
C VAL A 516 26.61 -2.89 -38.32
N LYS A 517 26.58 -3.86 -37.40
CA LYS A 517 25.38 -4.30 -36.70
C LYS A 517 25.26 -3.57 -35.37
N VAL A 518 24.13 -2.94 -35.11
CA VAL A 518 23.81 -2.31 -33.81
C VAL A 518 22.71 -3.11 -33.12
N MET A 519 22.96 -3.53 -31.89
CA MET A 519 22.05 -4.39 -31.13
C MET A 519 22.03 -4.02 -29.62
N PRO A 520 20.87 -4.04 -28.95
CA PRO A 520 20.79 -3.81 -27.50
C PRO A 520 21.38 -4.96 -26.69
N THR A 521 22.14 -4.61 -25.66
CA THR A 521 22.85 -5.57 -24.78
C THR A 521 21.90 -6.52 -24.05
N ASP A 522 20.82 -6.00 -23.46
CA ASP A 522 19.83 -6.82 -22.76
C ASP A 522 19.01 -7.70 -23.71
N TYR A 523 18.74 -7.21 -24.93
CA TYR A 523 18.08 -8.01 -25.96
C TYR A 523 18.97 -9.18 -26.40
N LYS A 524 20.28 -8.94 -26.58
CA LYS A 524 21.26 -9.98 -26.87
C LYS A 524 21.32 -11.05 -25.80
N LYS A 525 21.41 -10.67 -24.51
CA LYS A 525 21.37 -11.63 -23.40
C LYS A 525 20.13 -12.52 -23.45
N VAL A 526 18.96 -11.93 -23.72
CA VAL A 526 17.71 -12.69 -23.84
C VAL A 526 17.77 -13.66 -25.03
N LEU A 527 18.25 -13.25 -26.20
CA LEU A 527 18.39 -14.15 -27.36
C LEU A 527 19.41 -15.27 -27.11
N GLU A 528 20.52 -14.98 -26.45
CA GLU A 528 21.53 -15.98 -26.08
C GLU A 528 20.99 -16.98 -25.07
N GLU A 529 20.24 -16.51 -24.05
CA GLU A 529 19.55 -17.39 -23.11
C GLU A 529 18.49 -18.26 -23.78
N GLU A 530 17.72 -17.70 -24.72
CA GLU A 530 16.71 -18.44 -25.48
C GLU A 530 17.35 -19.46 -26.42
N ALA A 531 18.43 -19.10 -27.12
CA ALA A 531 19.21 -20.00 -27.96
C ALA A 531 19.84 -21.12 -27.14
N ALA A 532 20.38 -20.82 -25.96
CA ALA A 532 20.91 -21.83 -25.03
C ALA A 532 19.81 -22.78 -24.55
N LYS A 533 18.64 -22.26 -24.14
CA LYS A 533 17.47 -23.06 -23.75
C LYS A 533 16.96 -23.92 -24.91
N ALA A 534 16.91 -23.39 -26.13
CA ALA A 534 16.49 -24.11 -27.33
C ALA A 534 17.51 -25.19 -27.73
N ALA A 535 18.81 -24.93 -27.60
CA ALA A 535 19.87 -25.91 -27.82
C ALA A 535 19.84 -27.02 -26.76
N GLU A 536 19.55 -26.69 -25.51
CA GLU A 536 19.36 -27.65 -24.42
C GLU A 536 18.10 -28.50 -24.62
N ALA A 537 17.01 -27.90 -25.09
CA ALA A 537 15.78 -28.61 -25.47
C ALA A 537 16.04 -29.56 -26.65
N LYS A 538 16.74 -29.11 -27.71
CA LYS A 538 17.17 -29.97 -28.83
C LYS A 538 18.11 -31.09 -28.39
N LYS A 539 18.98 -30.87 -27.40
CA LYS A 539 19.81 -31.92 -26.79
C LYS A 539 19.00 -32.95 -26.02
N LYS A 540 17.85 -32.57 -25.44
CA LYS A 540 16.90 -33.50 -24.79
C LYS A 540 16.05 -34.28 -25.80
N GLU A 541 15.88 -33.75 -27.01
CA GLU A 541 15.08 -34.36 -28.08
C GLU A 541 15.85 -35.45 -28.86
N TYR A 542 17.18 -35.39 -28.87
CA TYR A 542 18.04 -36.47 -29.39
C TYR A 542 18.45 -37.46 -28.29
N THR A 543 17.55 -38.37 -27.93
CA THR A 543 17.98 -39.67 -27.40
C THR A 543 18.53 -40.50 -28.55
N LEU A 544 19.81 -40.88 -28.45
CA LEU A 544 20.50 -41.80 -29.38
C LEU A 544 19.65 -43.07 -29.64
N PRO A 545 19.76 -43.73 -30.82
CA PRO A 545 19.01 -44.93 -31.12
C PRO A 545 19.32 -46.01 -30.08
N ILE A 546 18.29 -46.46 -29.38
CA ILE A 546 18.36 -47.52 -28.38
C ILE A 546 18.73 -48.83 -29.11
N LEU A 547 19.93 -49.36 -28.85
CA LEU A 547 20.24 -50.76 -29.14
C LEU A 547 19.30 -51.65 -28.29
N PRO A 548 18.69 -52.70 -28.88
CA PRO A 548 17.67 -53.48 -28.21
C PRO A 548 18.30 -54.33 -27.10
N GLY A 549 18.15 -53.90 -25.85
CA GLY A 549 18.54 -54.71 -24.71
C GLY A 549 18.85 -53.93 -23.44
N GLN A 550 17.91 -53.17 -22.89
CA GLN A 550 17.91 -52.87 -21.44
C GLN A 550 16.57 -52.31 -20.95
N ALA A 551 15.56 -53.19 -20.89
CA ALA A 551 14.28 -52.92 -20.22
C ALA A 551 14.38 -52.85 -18.67
N VAL A 552 15.59 -52.90 -18.10
CA VAL A 552 15.81 -53.04 -16.65
C VAL A 552 16.04 -51.68 -15.96
N ARG A 553 16.38 -50.63 -16.72
CA ARG A 553 16.70 -49.31 -16.14
C ARG A 553 15.47 -48.45 -15.89
N ASP A 554 14.50 -48.47 -16.81
CA ASP A 554 13.24 -47.72 -16.66
C ASP A 554 12.38 -48.27 -15.52
N LEU A 555 12.35 -49.61 -15.36
CA LEU A 555 11.66 -50.25 -14.23
C LEU A 555 12.30 -49.92 -12.88
N HIS A 556 13.61 -49.64 -12.83
CA HIS A 556 14.30 -49.28 -11.58
C HIS A 556 14.09 -47.80 -11.23
N GLU A 557 14.04 -46.91 -12.24
CA GLU A 557 13.79 -45.47 -12.03
C GLU A 557 12.31 -45.18 -11.71
N GLU A 558 11.36 -45.91 -12.30
CA GLU A 558 9.94 -45.82 -11.95
C GLU A 558 9.65 -46.44 -10.57
N ALA A 559 10.24 -47.59 -10.24
CA ALA A 559 10.13 -48.18 -8.91
C ALA A 559 10.76 -47.28 -7.82
N GLY A 560 11.86 -46.60 -8.12
CA GLY A 560 12.48 -45.61 -7.21
C GLY A 560 11.58 -44.40 -6.95
N LYS A 561 10.89 -43.89 -7.99
CA LYS A 561 9.94 -42.77 -7.87
C LYS A 561 8.65 -43.17 -7.16
N GLU A 562 8.13 -44.38 -7.38
CA GLU A 562 6.97 -44.89 -6.64
C GLU A 562 7.28 -45.17 -5.17
N LYS A 563 8.48 -45.66 -4.85
CA LYS A 563 8.91 -45.90 -3.47
C LYS A 563 9.10 -44.57 -2.71
N ALA A 564 9.72 -43.57 -3.34
CA ALA A 564 9.85 -42.21 -2.77
C ALA A 564 8.48 -41.51 -2.60
N ASN A 565 7.52 -41.76 -3.49
CA ASN A 565 6.15 -41.24 -3.35
C ASN A 565 5.29 -42.01 -2.35
N LYS A 566 5.55 -43.31 -2.13
CA LYS A 566 4.91 -44.10 -1.07
C LYS A 566 5.47 -43.77 0.31
N GLU A 567 6.78 -43.55 0.44
CA GLU A 567 7.42 -43.12 1.69
C GLU A 567 6.97 -41.69 2.09
N SER A 568 6.83 -40.77 1.12
CA SER A 568 6.29 -39.42 1.41
C SER A 568 4.79 -39.39 1.74
N LYS A 569 4.01 -40.37 1.27
CA LYS A 569 2.59 -40.54 1.61
C LYS A 569 2.37 -41.36 2.89
N ALA A 570 3.26 -42.30 3.21
CA ALA A 570 3.21 -43.07 4.45
C ALA A 570 3.54 -42.19 5.67
N HIS A 571 4.52 -41.28 5.56
CA HIS A 571 4.81 -40.29 6.60
C HIS A 571 3.71 -39.24 6.83
N LYS A 572 2.70 -39.15 5.94
CA LYS A 572 1.56 -38.24 6.09
C LYS A 572 0.31 -38.88 6.69
N LYS A 573 0.31 -40.20 6.97
CA LYS A 573 -0.92 -40.93 7.33
C LYS A 573 -0.92 -41.59 8.70
N SER A 574 0.16 -41.52 9.47
CA SER A 574 0.20 -41.94 10.87
C SER A 574 0.86 -40.85 11.71
N ASP A 575 0.05 -39.88 12.14
CA ASP A 575 0.12 -39.29 13.49
C ASP A 575 -0.98 -38.22 13.60
N ALA A 576 -2.11 -38.65 14.17
CA ALA A 576 -3.12 -37.75 14.72
C ALA A 576 -2.73 -37.47 16.17
N THR A 577 -1.74 -36.58 16.38
CA THR A 577 -1.43 -35.93 17.65
C THR A 577 -0.75 -34.56 17.41
N ASP A 578 -1.00 -33.65 18.35
CA ASP A 578 -0.56 -32.26 18.59
C ASP A 578 0.27 -31.47 17.55
N ILE A 579 -0.18 -30.23 17.27
CA ILE A 579 0.32 -29.33 16.20
C ILE A 579 1.60 -28.53 16.60
N GLU A 580 2.13 -28.69 17.81
CA GLU A 580 3.26 -27.86 18.30
C GLU A 580 4.66 -28.52 18.26
N GLU A 581 4.80 -29.78 17.83
CA GLU A 581 6.12 -30.43 17.76
C GLU A 581 6.35 -31.11 16.40
N SER A 582 6.80 -30.35 15.40
CA SER A 582 7.50 -30.92 14.24
C SER A 582 8.86 -30.23 14.07
N ILE A 583 9.88 -30.89 14.59
CA ILE A 583 11.29 -30.53 14.41
C ILE A 583 11.62 -30.67 12.92
N GLN A 584 11.94 -29.55 12.26
CA GLN A 584 12.59 -29.54 10.96
C GLN A 584 14.10 -29.61 11.17
N ASP A 585 14.77 -30.44 10.37
CA ASP A 585 16.21 -30.72 10.43
C ASP A 585 17.10 -29.45 10.45
N GLY A 586 17.65 -29.15 11.63
CA GLY A 586 18.49 -27.97 11.88
C GLY A 586 19.83 -27.91 11.14
N ALA A 587 20.21 -28.96 10.41
CA ALA A 587 21.46 -29.00 9.65
C ALA A 587 21.37 -28.32 8.27
N ALA A 588 20.18 -28.30 7.64
CA ALA A 588 19.97 -27.63 6.35
C ALA A 588 19.79 -26.11 6.50
N GLU A 589 19.30 -25.65 7.65
CA GLU A 589 19.06 -24.23 7.94
C GLU A 589 20.35 -23.45 8.22
N LYS A 590 21.37 -24.06 8.85
CA LYS A 590 22.68 -23.41 9.08
C LYS A 590 23.42 -23.03 7.79
N LYS A 591 23.15 -23.68 6.66
CA LYS A 591 23.67 -23.27 5.35
C LYS A 591 22.86 -22.14 4.69
N ARG A 592 21.63 -21.88 5.15
CA ARG A 592 20.75 -20.82 4.62
C ARG A 592 20.90 -19.47 5.34
N SER A 593 21.50 -19.42 6.54
CA SER A 593 21.71 -18.16 7.29
C SER A 593 22.76 -17.24 6.67
N GLN A 594 23.54 -17.70 5.67
CA GLN A 594 24.41 -16.86 4.83
C GLN A 594 23.70 -16.28 3.60
N LEU A 595 22.45 -16.66 3.32
CA LEU A 595 21.68 -16.09 2.22
C LEU A 595 21.08 -14.75 2.64
N VAL A 596 21.35 -13.71 1.85
CA VAL A 596 20.64 -12.42 1.93
C VAL A 596 19.13 -12.70 1.89
N LEU A 597 18.45 -12.50 3.01
CA LEU A 597 17.01 -12.70 3.12
C LEU A 597 16.26 -11.72 2.21
N ASP A 598 15.22 -12.20 1.54
CA ASP A 598 14.41 -11.37 0.66
C ASP A 598 13.40 -10.57 1.49
N LYS A 599 13.75 -9.33 1.81
CA LYS A 599 12.89 -8.40 2.55
C LYS A 599 11.62 -8.04 1.79
N THR A 600 11.70 -7.89 0.47
CA THR A 600 10.61 -7.38 -0.37
C THR A 600 9.50 -8.42 -0.55
N ARG A 601 9.85 -9.71 -0.63
CA ARG A 601 8.91 -10.84 -0.71
C ARG A 601 8.89 -11.69 0.55
N GLY A 602 9.43 -11.20 1.67
CA GLY A 602 9.58 -11.98 2.90
C GLY A 602 8.26 -12.49 3.44
N PHE A 603 7.19 -11.70 3.30
CA PHE A 603 5.84 -12.09 3.71
C PHE A 603 5.24 -13.26 2.92
N MET A 604 5.76 -13.55 1.71
CA MET A 604 5.36 -14.71 0.91
C MET A 604 6.26 -15.92 1.16
N LYS A 605 7.56 -15.66 1.36
CA LYS A 605 8.58 -16.71 1.44
C LYS A 605 8.72 -17.29 2.84
N TYR A 606 8.41 -16.53 3.89
CA TYR A 606 8.67 -16.90 5.27
C TYR A 606 7.39 -16.98 6.10
N GLN A 607 7.22 -18.09 6.80
CA GLN A 607 6.10 -18.30 7.72
C GLN A 607 6.28 -17.49 9.01
N ARG A 608 5.16 -17.24 9.71
CA ARG A 608 5.20 -16.64 11.05
C ARG A 608 5.94 -17.59 12.00
N ARG A 609 6.85 -17.03 12.80
CA ARG A 609 7.52 -17.67 13.91
C ARG A 609 6.98 -17.00 15.17
N SER A 610 6.22 -17.74 15.95
CA SER A 610 5.70 -17.29 17.25
C SER A 610 6.72 -17.58 18.35
N GLU A 611 6.67 -16.77 19.41
CA GLU A 611 7.31 -17.16 20.67
C GLU A 611 6.83 -18.55 21.09
N LYS A 612 7.78 -19.43 21.39
CA LYS A 612 7.48 -20.79 21.84
C LYS A 612 7.13 -20.72 23.30
N TYR A 613 5.93 -21.17 23.64
CA TYR A 613 5.58 -21.38 25.04
C TYR A 613 6.26 -22.66 25.53
N ARG A 614 6.72 -22.65 26.78
CA ARG A 614 7.15 -23.87 27.46
C ARG A 614 6.00 -24.87 27.46
N SER A 615 6.31 -26.17 27.45
CA SER A 615 5.29 -27.23 27.46
C SER A 615 4.30 -27.01 28.61
N ALA A 616 3.00 -27.12 28.31
CA ALA A 616 1.95 -26.97 29.32
C ALA A 616 2.12 -27.97 30.48
N LYS A 617 2.69 -29.16 30.22
CA LYS A 617 2.93 -30.19 31.25
C LYS A 617 4.02 -29.82 32.26
N THR A 618 5.01 -29.04 31.85
CA THR A 618 6.15 -28.67 32.70
C THR A 618 5.96 -27.30 33.33
N ARG A 619 5.41 -26.32 32.60
CA ARG A 619 5.29 -24.92 33.05
C ARG A 619 4.26 -24.68 34.16
N THR A 620 3.42 -25.67 34.46
CA THR A 620 2.46 -25.62 35.58
C THR A 620 3.11 -25.96 36.93
N ARG A 621 4.38 -26.39 36.94
CA ARG A 621 5.13 -26.75 38.14
C ARG A 621 5.94 -25.59 38.73
N ASP A 622 6.01 -24.47 38.03
CA ASP A 622 6.76 -23.29 38.44
C ASP A 622 6.03 -21.99 38.06
N TRP A 623 6.57 -20.87 38.52
CA TRP A 623 6.05 -19.52 38.29
C TRP A 623 6.90 -18.70 37.31
N GLN A 624 7.83 -19.31 36.59
CA GLN A 624 8.69 -18.63 35.62
C GLN A 624 7.90 -18.25 34.36
N GLU A 625 8.46 -17.35 33.54
CA GLU A 625 7.79 -16.87 32.33
C GLU A 625 7.36 -18.00 31.37
N LEU A 626 6.21 -17.81 30.71
CA LEU A 626 5.62 -18.82 29.83
C LEU A 626 6.42 -19.03 28.54
N SER A 627 7.05 -17.99 27.99
CA SER A 627 7.66 -18.01 26.66
C SER A 627 9.18 -17.98 26.67
N SER A 628 9.80 -18.74 25.76
CA SER A 628 11.19 -18.53 25.36
C SER A 628 11.26 -17.49 24.24
N ARG A 629 12.15 -16.52 24.36
CA ARG A 629 12.35 -15.47 23.35
C ARG A 629 12.81 -16.05 22.01
N LEU A 630 12.43 -15.38 20.93
CA LEU A 630 12.95 -15.70 19.60
C LEU A 630 14.44 -15.40 19.54
N ASN A 631 15.20 -16.27 18.86
CA ASN A 631 16.62 -16.02 18.60
C ASN A 631 16.82 -14.99 17.47
N GLU A 632 18.07 -14.55 17.27
CA GLU A 632 18.39 -13.52 16.28
C GLU A 632 17.98 -13.90 14.84
N ASP A 633 18.15 -15.16 14.46
CA ASP A 633 17.79 -15.65 13.12
C ASP A 633 16.27 -15.64 12.94
N GLU A 634 15.52 -16.15 13.91
CA GLU A 634 14.06 -16.12 13.93
C GLU A 634 13.50 -14.69 13.86
N LEU A 635 14.13 -13.74 14.56
CA LEU A 635 13.78 -12.32 14.53
C LEU A 635 14.05 -11.69 13.16
N LYS A 636 15.15 -12.06 12.48
CA LYS A 636 15.40 -11.63 11.09
C LYS A 636 14.32 -12.14 10.13
N TYR A 637 13.88 -13.39 10.27
CA TYR A 637 12.75 -13.90 9.49
C TYR A 637 11.45 -13.14 9.79
N GLN A 638 11.15 -12.85 11.07
CA GLN A 638 9.93 -12.11 11.41
C GLN A 638 9.95 -10.67 10.92
N THR A 639 11.06 -9.97 11.07
CA THR A 639 11.20 -8.61 10.56
C THR A 639 11.14 -8.57 9.03
N ALA A 640 11.67 -9.59 8.33
CA ALA A 640 11.56 -9.71 6.87
C ALA A 640 10.11 -9.78 6.36
N ARG A 641 9.17 -10.28 7.17
CA ARG A 641 7.73 -10.36 6.79
C ARG A 641 7.02 -9.01 6.79
N CYS A 642 7.57 -7.99 7.46
CA CYS A 642 6.98 -6.66 7.40
C CYS A 642 7.00 -6.11 5.97
N MET A 643 5.81 -5.76 5.46
CA MET A 643 5.59 -5.28 4.09
C MET A 643 6.02 -3.82 3.85
N ASP A 644 6.44 -3.10 4.90
CA ASP A 644 6.73 -1.66 4.86
C ASP A 644 5.58 -0.86 4.20
N CYS A 645 4.39 -1.00 4.79
CA CYS A 645 3.15 -0.50 4.22
C CYS A 645 3.17 1.03 4.12
N GLY A 646 2.74 1.58 2.98
CA GLY A 646 2.60 3.02 2.79
C GLY A 646 1.61 3.70 3.76
N VAL A 647 0.66 2.95 4.32
CA VAL A 647 -0.16 3.35 5.47
C VAL A 647 -0.02 2.27 6.55
N PRO A 648 0.81 2.48 7.58
CA PRO A 648 1.09 1.44 8.58
C PRO A 648 0.00 1.41 9.66
N PHE A 649 -1.10 0.71 9.40
CA PHE A 649 -2.23 0.55 10.35
C PHE A 649 -1.84 -0.10 11.69
N CYS A 650 -0.69 -0.77 11.77
CA CYS A 650 -0.12 -1.17 13.05
C CYS A 650 0.17 0.02 13.99
N GLN A 651 0.33 1.23 13.46
CA GLN A 651 0.56 2.48 14.20
C GLN A 651 -0.71 3.33 14.40
N SER A 652 -1.84 2.99 13.78
CA SER A 652 -3.07 3.78 13.90
C SER A 652 -3.75 3.60 15.25
N ASP A 653 -4.78 4.40 15.52
CA ASP A 653 -5.55 4.36 16.78
C ASP A 653 -6.21 2.99 17.06
N THR A 654 -6.50 2.23 16.00
CA THR A 654 -7.02 0.85 16.08
C THR A 654 -5.90 -0.21 16.21
N GLY A 655 -4.65 0.18 15.99
CA GLY A 655 -3.46 -0.64 16.10
C GLY A 655 -2.76 -0.43 17.44
N CYS A 656 -1.64 0.30 17.47
CA CYS A 656 -0.90 0.59 18.70
C CYS A 656 -1.41 1.89 19.35
N PRO A 657 -1.95 1.86 20.59
CA PRO A 657 -2.48 3.07 21.24
C PRO A 657 -1.47 4.18 21.54
N ILE A 658 -0.17 3.85 21.65
CA ILE A 658 0.92 4.82 21.78
C ILE A 658 1.56 5.18 20.42
N SER A 659 1.03 4.60 19.33
CA SER A 659 1.51 4.72 17.95
C SER A 659 3.01 4.46 17.80
N ASN A 660 3.50 3.34 18.33
CA ASN A 660 4.89 2.91 18.13
C ASN A 660 5.26 2.93 16.65
N ILE A 661 6.50 3.36 16.32
CA ILE A 661 6.98 3.50 14.94
C ILE A 661 7.43 2.14 14.38
N ILE A 662 6.51 1.17 14.36
CA ILE A 662 6.76 -0.27 14.18
C ILE A 662 7.59 -0.65 12.95
N PRO A 663 7.24 -0.23 11.72
CA PRO A 663 8.02 -0.54 10.53
C PRO A 663 9.45 -0.03 10.62
N LYS A 664 9.71 1.10 11.31
CA LYS A 664 11.05 1.69 11.36
C LYS A 664 11.98 0.85 12.22
N TRP A 665 11.59 0.51 13.45
CA TRP A 665 12.45 -0.34 14.27
C TRP A 665 12.49 -1.79 13.76
N ASN A 666 11.44 -2.29 13.09
CA ASN A 666 11.50 -3.59 12.39
C ASN A 666 12.57 -3.61 11.30
N GLU A 667 12.65 -2.55 10.49
CA GLU A 667 13.67 -2.42 9.46
C GLU A 667 15.07 -2.35 10.06
N LEU A 668 15.25 -1.58 11.13
CA LEU A 668 16.53 -1.46 11.84
C LEU A 668 16.98 -2.81 12.42
N VAL A 669 16.07 -3.60 13.01
CA VAL A 669 16.38 -4.96 13.47
C VAL A 669 16.77 -5.86 12.30
N PHE A 670 16.06 -5.80 11.15
CA PHE A 670 16.43 -6.56 9.96
C PHE A 670 17.84 -6.21 9.45
N GLN A 671 18.22 -4.93 9.53
CA GLN A 671 19.55 -4.39 9.18
C GLN A 671 20.60 -4.60 10.28
N ASN A 672 20.28 -5.32 11.36
CA ASN A 672 21.15 -5.55 12.52
C ASN A 672 21.58 -4.28 13.29
N GLN A 673 20.80 -3.19 13.17
CA GLN A 673 21.02 -1.90 13.84
C GLN A 673 20.20 -1.80 15.14
N TRP A 674 20.51 -2.66 16.11
CA TRP A 674 19.72 -2.85 17.33
C TRP A 674 19.64 -1.62 18.24
N LYS A 675 20.76 -0.88 18.40
CA LYS A 675 20.77 0.32 19.25
C LYS A 675 19.87 1.42 18.69
N ASP A 676 19.88 1.60 17.37
CA ASP A 676 18.97 2.54 16.72
C ASP A 676 17.52 2.08 16.80
N ALA A 677 17.27 0.77 16.68
CA ALA A 677 15.93 0.21 16.88
C ALA A 677 15.40 0.52 18.29
N LEU A 678 16.24 0.35 19.33
CA LEU A 678 15.92 0.71 20.71
C LEU A 678 15.63 2.20 20.84
N ASN A 679 16.48 3.07 20.28
CA ASN A 679 16.25 4.51 20.31
C ASN A 679 14.89 4.89 19.71
N ARG A 680 14.50 4.28 18.59
CA ARG A 680 13.18 4.53 17.96
C ARG A 680 12.01 3.98 18.76
N LEU A 681 12.19 2.85 19.45
CA LEU A 681 11.17 2.25 20.30
C LEU A 681 10.90 3.11 21.56
N LEU A 682 11.94 3.62 22.20
CA LEU A 682 11.85 4.44 23.41
C LEU A 682 11.27 5.85 23.16
N MET A 683 11.29 6.36 21.93
CA MET A 683 10.63 7.63 21.58
C MET A 683 9.13 7.60 21.88
N THR A 684 8.49 6.46 21.68
CA THR A 684 7.03 6.31 21.75
C THR A 684 6.56 5.53 22.98
N ASN A 685 7.37 4.59 23.48
CA ASN A 685 7.00 3.72 24.59
C ASN A 685 7.94 3.88 25.79
N ASN A 686 7.39 4.20 26.96
CA ASN A 686 8.15 4.27 28.20
C ASN A 686 8.60 2.89 28.67
N PHE A 687 7.75 1.87 28.48
CA PHE A 687 7.95 0.54 29.07
C PHE A 687 7.75 -0.61 28.06
N PRO A 688 8.61 -0.69 27.01
CA PRO A 688 8.54 -1.77 26.03
C PRO A 688 8.63 -3.17 26.64
N GLU A 689 9.29 -3.33 27.79
CA GLU A 689 9.42 -4.61 28.48
C GLU A 689 8.09 -5.11 29.04
N PHE A 690 7.15 -4.22 29.36
CA PHE A 690 5.81 -4.59 29.83
C PHE A 690 4.91 -4.87 28.62
N THR A 691 4.87 -3.97 27.64
CA THR A 691 4.04 -4.15 26.45
C THR A 691 4.49 -5.37 25.62
N GLY A 692 5.79 -5.62 25.50
CA GLY A 692 6.33 -6.81 24.84
C GLY A 692 5.93 -8.14 25.51
N ARG A 693 5.55 -8.14 26.79
CA ARG A 693 5.18 -9.36 27.55
C ARG A 693 3.68 -9.54 27.70
N VAL A 694 2.97 -8.49 28.14
CA VAL A 694 1.56 -8.62 28.57
C VAL A 694 0.56 -7.93 27.65
N CYS A 695 1.00 -7.09 26.71
CA CYS A 695 0.07 -6.50 25.76
C CYS A 695 -0.55 -7.61 24.88
N PRO A 696 -1.86 -7.55 24.60
CA PRO A 696 -2.49 -8.48 23.66
C PRO A 696 -2.15 -8.17 22.19
N ALA A 697 -1.26 -7.19 21.93
CA ALA A 697 -0.75 -6.82 20.62
C ALA A 697 -1.84 -6.37 19.61
N PRO A 698 -2.63 -5.32 19.90
CA PRO A 698 -3.61 -4.76 18.96
C PRO A 698 -2.98 -4.31 17.63
N CYS A 699 -1.69 -3.93 17.65
CA CYS A 699 -0.88 -3.66 16.47
C CYS A 699 -0.79 -4.85 15.50
N GLU A 700 -0.77 -6.09 15.98
CA GLU A 700 -0.77 -7.30 15.14
C GLU A 700 -2.16 -7.55 14.55
N GLY A 701 -3.22 -7.31 15.32
CA GLY A 701 -4.60 -7.39 14.85
C GLY A 701 -4.95 -6.37 13.76
N ALA A 702 -4.28 -5.22 13.77
CA ALA A 702 -4.36 -4.16 12.76
C ALA A 702 -3.28 -4.26 11.67
N CYS A 703 -2.42 -5.27 11.70
CA CYS A 703 -1.38 -5.45 10.70
C CYS A 703 -2.02 -5.69 9.33
N VAL A 704 -1.55 -4.96 8.31
CA VAL A 704 -2.04 -5.08 6.92
C VAL A 704 -1.79 -6.47 6.36
N LEU A 705 -0.71 -7.13 6.78
CA LEU A 705 -0.42 -8.51 6.37
C LEU A 705 -1.52 -9.47 6.84
N GLY A 706 -2.09 -9.21 8.02
CA GLY A 706 -3.20 -9.94 8.65
C GLY A 706 -4.49 -10.05 7.84
N ILE A 707 -4.58 -9.36 6.70
CA ILE A 707 -5.72 -9.44 5.78
C ILE A 707 -5.65 -10.74 4.95
N ASN A 708 -4.45 -11.17 4.55
CA ASN A 708 -4.25 -12.30 3.63
C ASN A 708 -3.31 -13.39 4.13
N GLU A 709 -2.53 -13.10 5.17
CA GLU A 709 -1.53 -13.99 5.77
C GLU A 709 -1.45 -13.70 7.28
N ASP A 710 -0.72 -14.51 8.03
CA ASP A 710 -0.50 -14.20 9.45
C ASP A 710 0.21 -12.86 9.66
N PRO A 711 -0.16 -12.07 10.68
CA PRO A 711 0.49 -10.79 10.94
C PRO A 711 1.97 -10.96 11.32
N VAL A 712 2.72 -9.86 11.26
CA VAL A 712 4.09 -9.81 11.78
C VAL A 712 4.05 -9.96 13.31
N GLY A 713 4.97 -10.75 13.89
CA GLY A 713 5.13 -10.89 15.34
C GLY A 713 5.75 -9.64 15.99
N ILE A 714 5.00 -8.53 15.99
CA ILE A 714 5.44 -7.21 16.46
C ILE A 714 5.79 -7.26 17.95
N LYS A 715 4.96 -7.93 18.76
CA LYS A 715 5.14 -8.02 20.22
C LYS A 715 6.49 -8.65 20.58
N SER A 716 6.83 -9.76 19.91
CA SER A 716 8.07 -10.50 20.16
C SER A 716 9.31 -9.72 19.76
N ILE A 717 9.24 -8.96 18.66
CA ILE A 717 10.36 -8.11 18.23
C ILE A 717 10.53 -6.92 19.20
N GLU A 718 9.44 -6.30 19.66
CA GLU A 718 9.48 -5.25 20.68
C GLU A 718 10.16 -5.74 21.97
N CYS A 719 9.78 -6.92 22.47
CA CYS A 719 10.38 -7.51 23.66
C CYS A 719 11.88 -7.80 23.47
N ALA A 720 12.27 -8.34 22.31
CA ALA A 720 13.67 -8.65 22.03
C ALA A 720 14.56 -7.39 21.95
N ILE A 721 14.04 -6.28 21.43
CA ILE A 721 14.79 -5.01 21.35
C ILE A 721 15.13 -4.50 22.76
N ILE A 722 14.15 -4.48 23.67
CA ILE A 722 14.35 -3.94 25.02
C ILE A 722 15.16 -4.88 25.91
N ASP A 723 14.93 -6.19 25.82
CA ASP A 723 15.71 -7.18 26.57
C ASP A 723 17.19 -7.08 26.19
N ARG A 724 17.50 -7.03 24.88
CA ARG A 724 18.87 -6.78 24.39
C ARG A 724 19.43 -5.43 24.82
N GLY A 725 18.59 -4.40 24.89
CA GLY A 725 18.99 -3.06 25.35
C GLY A 725 19.51 -3.06 26.78
N PHE A 726 18.91 -3.86 27.66
CA PHE A 726 19.41 -4.07 29.02
C PHE A 726 20.65 -4.98 29.04
N GLU A 727 20.64 -6.10 28.32
CA GLU A 727 21.78 -7.04 28.24
C GLU A 727 23.07 -6.36 27.76
N MET A 728 22.96 -5.49 26.75
CA MET A 728 24.10 -4.76 26.18
C MET A 728 24.47 -3.49 26.97
N GLY A 729 23.76 -3.18 28.06
CA GLY A 729 24.01 -1.99 28.88
C GLY A 729 23.69 -0.65 28.19
N TRP A 730 22.81 -0.64 27.19
CA TRP A 730 22.40 0.60 26.51
C TRP A 730 21.31 1.37 27.28
N MET A 731 20.56 0.67 28.12
CA MET A 731 19.61 1.27 29.05
C MET A 731 20.37 1.85 30.24
N VAL A 732 20.66 3.15 30.20
CA VAL A 732 21.35 3.87 31.28
C VAL A 732 20.41 4.94 31.84
N PRO A 733 20.20 5.00 33.18
CA PRO A 733 19.40 6.05 33.80
C PRO A 733 19.92 7.44 33.43
N SER A 734 19.03 8.31 32.97
CA SER A 734 19.37 9.67 32.55
C SER A 734 18.55 10.68 33.35
N ALA A 735 19.05 11.09 34.52
CA ALA A 735 18.46 12.18 35.29
C ALA A 735 18.38 13.48 34.45
N PRO A 736 17.32 14.29 34.59
CA PRO A 736 17.17 15.54 33.85
C PRO A 736 18.30 16.50 34.22
N GLN A 737 18.90 17.15 33.21
CA GLN A 737 20.02 18.08 33.40
C GLN A 737 19.60 19.37 34.13
N TRP A 738 18.32 19.73 34.05
CA TRP A 738 17.76 20.91 34.69
C TRP A 738 16.49 20.55 35.46
N ARG A 739 16.27 21.20 36.60
CA ARG A 739 15.08 21.05 37.43
C ARG A 739 14.24 22.32 37.40
N SER A 740 12.94 22.17 37.18
CA SER A 740 11.99 23.28 37.05
C SER A 740 11.57 23.94 38.36
N GLY A 741 11.90 23.32 39.50
CA GLY A 741 11.43 23.75 40.82
C GLY A 741 9.95 23.45 41.09
N ARG A 742 9.20 22.90 40.12
CA ARG A 742 7.80 22.49 40.29
C ARG A 742 7.70 21.08 40.84
N LYS A 743 6.76 20.87 41.76
CA LYS A 743 6.49 19.60 42.45
C LYS A 743 5.17 19.00 41.99
N VAL A 744 5.18 17.72 41.65
CA VAL A 744 4.00 16.98 41.21
C VAL A 744 3.81 15.71 42.03
N ALA A 745 2.59 15.53 42.57
CA ALA A 745 2.18 14.28 43.21
C ALA A 745 1.41 13.40 42.23
N VAL A 746 1.81 12.14 42.07
CA VAL A 746 1.10 11.13 41.28
C VAL A 746 0.54 10.06 42.22
N ILE A 747 -0.77 9.88 42.21
CA ILE A 747 -1.46 8.93 43.07
C ILE A 747 -1.72 7.64 42.29
N GLY A 748 -1.05 6.56 42.67
CA GLY A 748 -1.10 5.24 42.04
C GLY A 748 0.12 4.97 41.16
N SER A 749 0.71 3.78 41.33
CA SER A 749 1.91 3.36 40.60
C SER A 749 1.65 2.36 39.46
N GLY A 750 0.42 2.34 38.93
CA GLY A 750 0.11 1.57 37.73
C GLY A 750 0.80 2.12 36.46
N PRO A 751 0.59 1.50 35.29
CA PRO A 751 1.22 1.92 34.03
C PRO A 751 1.03 3.41 33.70
N ALA A 752 -0.15 3.97 33.98
CA ALA A 752 -0.45 5.38 33.75
C ALA A 752 0.33 6.31 34.69
N GLY A 753 0.36 6.00 35.99
CA GLY A 753 1.10 6.78 36.98
C GLY A 753 2.60 6.77 36.72
N LEU A 754 3.17 5.60 36.45
CA LEU A 754 4.59 5.47 36.11
C LEU A 754 4.95 6.21 34.82
N ALA A 755 4.12 6.09 33.76
CA ALA A 755 4.39 6.78 32.50
C ALA A 755 4.29 8.30 32.65
N CYS A 756 3.33 8.78 33.45
CA CYS A 756 3.19 10.20 33.78
C CYS A 756 4.43 10.70 34.53
N ALA A 757 4.86 9.96 35.56
CA ALA A 757 6.02 10.33 36.36
C ALA A 757 7.32 10.34 35.55
N ASP A 758 7.55 9.35 34.69
CA ASP A 758 8.70 9.31 33.77
C ASP A 758 8.76 10.54 32.86
N GLN A 759 7.63 10.93 32.26
CA GLN A 759 7.59 12.09 31.36
C GLN A 759 7.77 13.42 32.11
N LEU A 760 7.10 13.60 33.25
CA LEU A 760 7.25 14.83 34.05
C LEU A 760 8.65 14.98 34.64
N ASN A 761 9.28 13.87 35.05
CA ASN A 761 10.68 13.89 35.48
C ASN A 761 11.61 14.30 34.33
N LYS A 762 11.38 13.82 33.11
CA LYS A 762 12.13 14.23 31.92
C LYS A 762 11.94 15.71 31.56
N ALA A 763 10.78 16.29 31.85
CA ALA A 763 10.55 17.75 31.74
C ALA A 763 11.26 18.56 32.85
N GLY A 764 11.89 17.90 33.83
CA GLY A 764 12.62 18.52 34.92
C GLY A 764 11.77 18.80 36.17
N HIS A 765 10.52 18.36 36.23
CA HIS A 765 9.73 18.46 37.46
C HIS A 765 10.20 17.47 38.53
N GLU A 766 9.98 17.81 39.79
CA GLU A 766 10.17 16.89 40.91
C GLU A 766 8.89 16.09 41.11
N VAL A 767 8.96 14.76 40.95
CA VAL A 767 7.77 13.91 40.96
C VAL A 767 7.82 12.93 42.14
N THR A 768 6.74 12.90 42.91
CA THR A 768 6.53 11.89 43.96
C THR A 768 5.35 10.99 43.60
N VAL A 769 5.58 9.68 43.52
CA VAL A 769 4.57 8.66 43.26
C VAL A 769 4.15 7.99 44.57
N TYR A 770 2.87 8.08 44.89
CA TYR A 770 2.28 7.47 46.08
C TYR A 770 1.59 6.16 45.70
N GLU A 771 1.91 5.08 46.41
CA GLU A 771 1.34 3.75 46.19
C GLU A 771 0.79 3.20 47.51
N ARG A 772 -0.44 2.68 47.48
CA ARG A 772 -1.07 2.09 48.68
C ARG A 772 -0.46 0.76 49.08
N SER A 773 0.03 0.02 48.09
CA SER A 773 0.67 -1.28 48.28
C SER A 773 2.11 -1.11 48.77
N ASP A 774 2.68 -2.16 49.35
CA ASP A 774 4.07 -2.20 49.85
C ASP A 774 5.13 -2.16 48.74
N ARG A 775 4.75 -2.46 47.49
CA ARG A 775 5.63 -2.44 46.31
C ARG A 775 5.01 -1.62 45.17
N ILE A 776 5.88 -0.97 44.39
CA ILE A 776 5.52 -0.13 43.24
C ILE A 776 5.19 -0.99 42.01
N GLY A 777 4.24 -0.54 41.19
CA GLY A 777 3.87 -1.16 39.90
C GLY A 777 2.36 -1.42 39.75
N GLY A 778 1.57 -1.23 40.80
CA GLY A 778 0.12 -1.45 40.80
C GLY A 778 -0.26 -2.82 40.25
N LEU A 779 -1.14 -2.85 39.24
CA LEU A 779 -1.54 -4.07 38.51
C LEU A 779 -0.34 -4.88 37.98
N LEU A 780 0.73 -4.22 37.51
CA LEU A 780 1.91 -4.93 36.97
C LEU A 780 2.60 -5.76 38.04
N MET A 781 2.59 -5.26 39.28
CA MET A 781 3.17 -5.94 40.44
C MET A 781 2.25 -7.01 40.98
N TYR A 782 1.00 -6.68 41.34
CA TYR A 782 0.12 -7.59 42.08
C TYR A 782 -1.09 -8.14 41.32
N GLY A 783 -1.42 -7.60 40.14
CA GLY A 783 -2.58 -8.04 39.37
C GLY A 783 -2.24 -9.11 38.33
N ILE A 784 -1.21 -8.86 37.54
CA ILE A 784 -0.76 -9.81 36.51
C ILE A 784 0.09 -10.89 37.19
N PRO A 785 -0.16 -12.19 36.98
CA PRO A 785 0.65 -13.25 37.58
C PRO A 785 2.12 -13.27 37.13
N ASN A 786 3.00 -13.87 37.95
CA ASN A 786 4.44 -13.93 37.69
C ASN A 786 4.80 -14.65 36.36
N MET A 787 4.06 -15.70 35.99
CA MET A 787 4.32 -16.44 34.74
C MET A 787 4.09 -15.62 33.46
N LYS A 788 3.32 -14.52 33.52
CA LYS A 788 3.13 -13.61 32.36
C LYS A 788 4.10 -12.45 32.35
N LEU A 789 4.46 -11.97 33.54
CA LEU A 789 5.34 -10.84 33.73
C LEU A 789 6.12 -11.05 35.02
N ASP A 790 7.39 -11.42 34.87
CA ASP A 790 8.32 -11.56 35.97
C ASP A 790 8.44 -10.24 36.75
N LYS A 791 8.28 -10.29 38.07
CA LYS A 791 8.32 -9.10 38.93
C LYS A 791 9.70 -8.47 39.01
N ASN A 792 10.77 -9.21 38.72
CA ASN A 792 12.11 -8.64 38.58
C ASN A 792 12.18 -7.61 37.44
N VAL A 793 11.40 -7.80 36.36
CA VAL A 793 11.33 -6.85 35.24
C VAL A 793 10.65 -5.55 35.68
N VAL A 794 9.60 -5.65 36.50
CA VAL A 794 8.91 -4.48 37.08
C VAL A 794 9.84 -3.74 38.04
N GLN A 795 10.47 -4.47 38.97
CA GLN A 795 11.39 -3.89 39.95
C GLN A 795 12.58 -3.21 39.27
N ARG A 796 13.21 -3.85 38.27
CA ARG A 796 14.30 -3.27 37.47
C ARG A 796 13.92 -1.91 36.87
N ARG A 797 12.69 -1.75 36.36
CA ARG A 797 12.22 -0.48 35.80
C ARG A 797 11.94 0.56 36.89
N VAL A 798 11.40 0.15 38.03
CA VAL A 798 11.19 1.05 39.17
C VAL A 798 12.52 1.58 39.68
N ASP A 799 13.52 0.72 39.85
CA ASP A 799 14.86 1.09 40.27
C ASP A 799 15.53 2.03 39.25
N PHE A 800 15.33 1.75 37.95
CA PHE A 800 15.78 2.62 36.86
C PHE A 800 15.19 4.04 36.98
N MET A 801 13.87 4.13 37.19
CA MET A 801 13.17 5.41 37.36
C MET A 801 13.56 6.14 38.65
N ALA A 802 13.80 5.40 39.74
CA ALA A 802 14.29 5.95 40.99
C ALA A 802 15.69 6.56 40.82
N ALA A 803 16.57 5.88 40.08
CA ALA A 803 17.90 6.39 39.73
C ALA A 803 17.87 7.65 38.85
N GLU A 804 16.78 7.88 38.10
CA GLU A 804 16.54 9.14 37.36
C GLU A 804 15.97 10.28 38.25
N GLY A 805 15.71 10.01 39.52
CA GLY A 805 15.31 10.99 40.53
C GLY A 805 13.79 11.06 40.81
N ILE A 806 13.03 10.00 40.49
CA ILE A 806 11.62 9.90 40.87
C ILE A 806 11.50 9.36 42.31
N ASN A 807 10.72 10.04 43.15
CA ASN A 807 10.51 9.64 44.53
C ASN A 807 9.32 8.68 44.66
N PHE A 808 9.54 7.48 45.19
CA PHE A 808 8.47 6.50 45.43
C PHE A 808 8.12 6.41 46.91
N LYS A 809 6.81 6.45 47.23
CA LYS A 809 6.27 6.30 48.58
C LYS A 809 5.27 5.14 48.63
N PRO A 810 5.73 3.90 48.87
CA PRO A 810 4.84 2.75 49.06
C PRO A 810 4.15 2.78 50.43
N GLY A 811 3.11 1.96 50.60
CA GLY A 811 2.34 1.85 51.85
C GLY A 811 1.51 3.08 52.23
N MET A 812 1.28 4.00 51.29
CA MET A 812 0.55 5.25 51.53
C MET A 812 -0.82 5.24 50.84
N THR A 813 -1.88 5.07 51.62
CA THR A 813 -3.27 5.17 51.15
C THR A 813 -3.75 6.62 51.21
N ILE A 814 -4.14 7.18 50.06
CA ILE A 814 -4.70 8.54 50.00
C ILE A 814 -6.19 8.51 50.37
N GLY A 815 -6.63 9.43 51.22
CA GLY A 815 -8.00 9.51 51.73
C GLY A 815 -8.21 8.81 53.08
N GLU A 816 -7.14 8.34 53.73
CA GLU A 816 -7.14 7.83 55.10
C GLU A 816 -6.19 8.65 55.97
N GLY A 817 -6.63 9.04 57.18
CA GLY A 817 -5.86 9.91 58.09
C GLY A 817 -5.63 11.32 57.52
N ASP A 818 -4.44 11.87 57.75
CA ASP A 818 -4.08 13.24 57.35
C ASP A 818 -3.72 13.38 55.86
N LEU A 819 -3.50 12.26 55.15
CA LEU A 819 -3.06 12.25 53.77
C LEU A 819 -4.25 12.26 52.80
N THR A 820 -4.81 13.44 52.57
CA THR A 820 -5.97 13.66 51.68
C THR A 820 -5.57 14.32 50.36
N LEU A 821 -6.49 14.33 49.38
CA LEU A 821 -6.28 15.06 48.12
C LEU A 821 -5.94 16.54 48.36
N ASP A 822 -6.61 17.20 49.31
CA ASP A 822 -6.34 18.60 49.63
C ASP A 822 -4.98 18.80 50.29
N SER A 823 -4.53 17.87 51.13
CA SER A 823 -3.17 17.91 51.69
C SER A 823 -2.08 17.83 50.61
N LEU A 824 -2.31 17.00 49.57
CA LEU A 824 -1.39 16.86 48.45
C LEU A 824 -1.38 18.11 47.57
N ARG A 825 -2.55 18.72 47.33
CA ARG A 825 -2.67 20.01 46.62
C ARG A 825 -1.99 21.15 47.37
N GLY A 826 -2.03 21.14 48.70
CA GLY A 826 -1.35 22.15 49.52
C GLY A 826 0.19 22.05 49.48
N SER A 827 0.74 20.89 49.14
CA SER A 827 2.19 20.61 49.16
C SER A 827 2.84 20.43 47.78
N ASN A 828 2.05 20.41 46.70
CA ASN A 828 2.51 20.20 45.33
C ASN A 828 1.82 21.18 44.37
N ASP A 829 2.51 21.61 43.31
CA ASP A 829 1.95 22.51 42.30
C ASP A 829 0.86 21.84 41.44
N ALA A 830 0.93 20.51 41.28
CA ALA A 830 -0.09 19.72 40.58
C ALA A 830 -0.24 18.32 41.20
N VAL A 831 -1.44 17.73 41.03
CA VAL A 831 -1.75 16.37 41.46
C VAL A 831 -2.36 15.57 40.32
N VAL A 832 -1.87 14.35 40.08
CA VAL A 832 -2.38 13.42 39.07
C VAL A 832 -2.98 12.20 39.74
N ILE A 833 -4.25 11.94 39.51
CA ILE A 833 -4.97 10.77 39.99
C ILE A 833 -4.87 9.66 38.94
N ALA A 834 -4.12 8.60 39.25
CA ALA A 834 -3.88 7.43 38.40
C ALA A 834 -4.13 6.12 39.16
N THR A 835 -5.15 6.12 40.03
CA THR A 835 -5.50 5.00 40.94
C THR A 835 -6.04 3.75 40.24
N GLY A 836 -6.42 3.87 38.97
CA GLY A 836 -7.05 2.80 38.20
C GLY A 836 -8.53 2.59 38.54
N SER A 837 -9.14 1.55 37.96
CA SER A 837 -10.51 1.14 38.25
C SER A 837 -10.48 -0.03 39.24
N THR A 838 -10.70 0.24 40.52
CA THR A 838 -10.49 -0.75 41.60
C THR A 838 -11.78 -1.30 42.20
N VAL A 839 -12.93 -0.67 41.94
CA VAL A 839 -14.23 -1.15 42.42
C VAL A 839 -14.68 -2.33 41.56
N ALA A 840 -14.55 -3.55 42.07
CA ALA A 840 -14.96 -4.77 41.37
C ALA A 840 -16.48 -4.82 41.16
N ARG A 841 -16.90 -5.41 40.04
CA ARG A 841 -18.32 -5.72 39.78
C ARG A 841 -18.70 -6.98 40.55
N ASP A 842 -19.75 -6.85 41.37
CA ASP A 842 -20.26 -7.95 42.17
C ASP A 842 -21.40 -8.72 41.49
N LEU A 843 -21.67 -9.92 41.99
CA LEU A 843 -22.76 -10.80 41.55
C LEU A 843 -23.74 -11.06 42.72
N PRO A 844 -24.76 -10.20 42.90
CA PRO A 844 -25.65 -10.26 44.06
C PRO A 844 -26.76 -11.32 43.87
N ILE A 845 -26.37 -12.59 43.81
CA ILE A 845 -27.30 -13.74 43.79
C ILE A 845 -27.39 -14.38 45.19
N PRO A 846 -28.42 -15.22 45.46
CA PRO A 846 -28.56 -15.88 46.77
C PRO A 846 -27.27 -16.59 47.21
N ASN A 847 -26.99 -16.50 48.51
CA ASN A 847 -25.80 -17.08 49.17
C ASN A 847 -24.45 -16.53 48.70
N ARG A 848 -24.40 -15.31 48.13
CA ARG A 848 -23.16 -14.62 47.73
C ARG A 848 -22.12 -14.45 48.85
N ASN A 849 -22.52 -14.45 50.12
CA ASN A 849 -21.64 -14.23 51.27
C ASN A 849 -21.03 -15.52 51.86
N LEU A 850 -21.23 -16.69 51.23
CA LEU A 850 -20.60 -17.93 51.67
C LEU A 850 -19.07 -17.84 51.60
N ASP A 851 -18.41 -18.49 52.55
CA ASP A 851 -16.95 -18.64 52.54
C ASP A 851 -16.52 -19.47 51.31
N GLY A 852 -15.46 -19.02 50.64
CA GLY A 852 -15.01 -19.56 49.35
C GLY A 852 -15.49 -18.80 48.10
N VAL A 853 -16.27 -17.71 48.23
CA VAL A 853 -16.62 -16.81 47.10
C VAL A 853 -15.80 -15.52 47.16
N HIS A 854 -14.82 -15.39 46.27
CA HIS A 854 -13.85 -14.28 46.26
C HIS A 854 -13.86 -13.49 44.96
N PHE A 855 -13.43 -12.22 45.03
CA PHE A 855 -13.12 -11.46 43.82
C PHE A 855 -11.79 -11.94 43.22
N ALA A 856 -11.70 -11.95 41.89
CA ALA A 856 -10.50 -12.40 41.19
C ALA A 856 -9.22 -11.67 41.62
N MET A 857 -9.29 -10.34 41.82
CA MET A 857 -8.14 -9.55 42.26
C MET A 857 -7.71 -9.84 43.69
N GLU A 858 -8.62 -10.27 44.57
CA GLU A 858 -8.25 -10.68 45.94
C GLU A 858 -7.36 -11.93 45.89
N PHE A 859 -7.78 -12.91 45.08
CA PHE A 859 -7.05 -14.15 44.86
C PHE A 859 -5.67 -13.90 44.21
N LEU A 860 -5.61 -13.16 43.10
CA LEU A 860 -4.36 -12.90 42.37
C LEU A 860 -3.37 -12.04 43.18
N HIS A 861 -3.87 -11.02 43.88
CA HIS A 861 -3.04 -10.12 44.70
C HIS A 861 -2.40 -10.89 45.86
N ARG A 862 -3.21 -11.60 46.65
CA ARG A 862 -2.69 -12.37 47.80
C ARG A 862 -1.72 -13.46 47.36
N ASN A 863 -2.03 -14.16 46.26
CA ASN A 863 -1.13 -15.16 45.71
C ASN A 863 0.23 -14.57 45.33
N THR A 864 0.24 -13.49 44.55
CA THR A 864 1.50 -12.88 44.10
C THR A 864 2.29 -12.34 45.29
N LYS A 865 1.61 -11.72 46.26
CA LYS A 865 2.28 -11.21 47.46
C LYS A 865 2.94 -12.33 48.27
N SER A 866 2.20 -13.39 48.61
CA SER A 866 2.74 -14.56 49.32
C SER A 866 3.86 -15.24 48.54
N LEU A 867 3.76 -15.31 47.20
CA LEU A 867 4.83 -15.84 46.35
C LEU A 867 6.12 -15.00 46.46
N LEU A 868 6.01 -13.68 46.49
CA LEU A 868 7.17 -12.77 46.60
C LEU A 868 7.75 -12.73 48.02
N ASP A 869 6.90 -12.85 49.04
CA ASP A 869 7.30 -12.72 50.44
C ASP A 869 7.91 -14.02 50.99
N SER A 870 7.42 -15.19 50.55
CA SER A 870 7.77 -16.48 51.15
C SER A 870 7.71 -17.68 50.21
N GLU A 871 7.63 -17.49 48.89
CA GLU A 871 7.39 -18.58 47.93
C GLU A 871 6.14 -19.44 48.25
N LEU A 872 5.10 -18.81 48.83
CA LEU A 872 3.85 -19.45 49.29
C LEU A 872 3.98 -20.30 50.57
N GLU A 873 5.14 -20.30 51.25
CA GLU A 873 5.36 -21.07 52.48
C GLU A 873 4.59 -20.51 53.68
N ASP A 874 4.28 -19.20 53.68
CA ASP A 874 3.54 -18.54 54.77
C ASP A 874 2.05 -18.88 54.84
N GLY A 875 1.51 -19.59 53.83
CA GLY A 875 0.09 -19.90 53.71
C GLY A 875 -0.84 -18.67 53.60
N SER A 876 -0.29 -17.47 53.40
CA SER A 876 -0.98 -16.18 53.39
C SER A 876 -1.60 -15.86 52.02
N TYR A 877 -2.20 -16.88 51.39
CA TYR A 877 -2.87 -16.79 50.10
C TYR A 877 -4.15 -17.64 50.07
N ILE A 878 -5.00 -17.38 49.08
CA ILE A 878 -6.21 -18.18 48.88
C ILE A 878 -5.81 -19.43 48.08
N SER A 879 -5.71 -20.57 48.75
CA SER A 879 -5.30 -21.82 48.10
C SER A 879 -6.43 -22.46 47.30
N ALA A 880 -6.09 -22.84 46.06
CA ALA A 880 -6.95 -23.60 45.13
C ALA A 880 -6.58 -25.09 45.08
N LYS A 881 -5.59 -25.53 45.87
CA LYS A 881 -5.11 -26.91 45.90
C LYS A 881 -6.22 -27.87 46.27
N ASP A 882 -6.35 -28.96 45.52
CA ASP A 882 -7.32 -30.05 45.71
C ASP A 882 -8.81 -29.61 45.69
N LYS A 883 -9.11 -28.39 45.22
CA LYS A 883 -10.47 -27.82 45.14
C LYS A 883 -11.07 -27.84 43.74
N HIS A 884 -12.40 -27.90 43.67
CA HIS A 884 -13.18 -27.60 42.48
C HIS A 884 -13.33 -26.07 42.35
N VAL A 885 -12.67 -25.48 41.36
CA VAL A 885 -12.64 -24.03 41.15
C VAL A 885 -13.58 -23.63 40.01
N VAL A 886 -14.42 -22.62 40.26
CA VAL A 886 -15.25 -21.99 39.22
C VAL A 886 -14.88 -20.51 39.08
N VAL A 887 -14.58 -20.09 37.85
CA VAL A 887 -14.26 -18.70 37.51
C VAL A 887 -15.43 -18.08 36.73
N ILE A 888 -16.08 -17.05 37.27
CA ILE A 888 -17.25 -16.43 36.65
C ILE A 888 -16.83 -15.13 35.94
N GLY A 889 -16.98 -15.13 34.61
CA GLY A 889 -16.52 -14.06 33.73
C GLY A 889 -15.11 -14.28 33.20
N GLY A 890 -14.87 -13.88 31.96
CA GLY A 890 -13.64 -14.18 31.23
C GLY A 890 -12.68 -13.00 31.12
N GLY A 891 -12.04 -12.88 29.95
CA GLY A 891 -10.97 -11.92 29.72
C GLY A 891 -9.65 -12.32 30.38
N ASP A 892 -8.68 -11.40 30.37
CA ASP A 892 -7.32 -11.68 30.84
C ASP A 892 -7.30 -12.04 32.34
N THR A 893 -8.08 -11.33 33.16
CA THR A 893 -8.17 -11.59 34.61
C THR A 893 -8.75 -12.98 34.90
N GLY A 894 -9.81 -13.39 34.19
CA GLY A 894 -10.38 -14.73 34.34
C GLY A 894 -9.39 -15.82 33.95
N ASN A 895 -8.71 -15.66 32.81
CA ASN A 895 -7.66 -16.59 32.37
C ASN A 895 -6.47 -16.63 33.34
N ASP A 896 -6.16 -15.51 33.99
CA ASP A 896 -5.11 -15.42 35.02
C ASP A 896 -5.49 -16.18 36.31
N CYS A 897 -6.76 -16.12 36.72
CA CYS A 897 -7.29 -16.96 37.79
C CYS A 897 -7.23 -18.45 37.43
N ILE A 898 -7.57 -18.82 36.19
CA ILE A 898 -7.50 -20.20 35.70
C ILE A 898 -6.06 -20.74 35.78
N GLY A 899 -5.09 -20.04 35.17
CA GLY A 899 -3.69 -20.49 35.14
C GLY A 899 -3.03 -20.55 36.53
N THR A 900 -3.41 -19.64 37.44
CA THR A 900 -2.95 -19.66 38.84
C THR A 900 -3.56 -20.84 39.60
N SER A 901 -4.84 -21.13 39.39
CA SER A 901 -5.53 -22.27 40.04
C SER A 901 -4.93 -23.61 39.62
N VAL A 902 -4.57 -23.78 38.34
CA VAL A 902 -3.89 -24.99 37.87
C VAL A 902 -2.53 -25.17 38.56
N ARG A 903 -1.75 -24.10 38.73
CA ARG A 903 -0.44 -24.15 39.43
C ARG A 903 -0.54 -24.51 40.90
N HIS A 904 -1.64 -24.13 41.57
CA HIS A 904 -1.90 -24.57 42.95
C HIS A 904 -2.24 -26.07 43.05
N GLY A 905 -2.51 -26.75 41.94
CA GLY A 905 -2.98 -28.14 41.94
C GLY A 905 -4.49 -28.26 42.16
N ALA A 906 -5.29 -27.37 41.56
CA ALA A 906 -6.75 -27.49 41.60
C ALA A 906 -7.24 -28.83 41.04
N LYS A 907 -8.27 -29.41 41.68
CA LYS A 907 -8.88 -30.68 41.30
C LYS A 907 -9.68 -30.58 40.00
N SER A 908 -10.38 -29.47 39.80
CA SER A 908 -10.99 -29.10 38.51
C SER A 908 -11.07 -27.59 38.38
N VAL A 909 -11.03 -27.06 37.15
CA VAL A 909 -11.25 -25.64 36.87
C VAL A 909 -12.29 -25.50 35.76
N VAL A 910 -13.35 -24.73 36.01
CA VAL A 910 -14.40 -24.40 35.04
C VAL A 910 -14.55 -22.88 34.98
N ASN A 911 -14.77 -22.33 33.78
CA ASN A 911 -14.99 -20.90 33.58
C ASN A 911 -16.36 -20.66 32.93
N PHE A 912 -17.19 -19.85 33.57
CA PHE A 912 -18.53 -19.50 33.07
C PHE A 912 -18.51 -18.19 32.31
N GLU A 913 -18.99 -18.28 31.06
CA GLU A 913 -19.03 -17.18 30.13
C GLU A 913 -20.47 -16.91 29.69
N LEU A 914 -20.97 -15.72 30.03
CA LEU A 914 -22.36 -15.36 29.78
C LEU A 914 -22.66 -15.22 28.29
N LEU A 915 -21.69 -14.72 27.52
CA LEU A 915 -21.85 -14.45 26.09
C LEU A 915 -21.63 -15.73 25.24
N PRO A 916 -22.15 -15.76 24.00
CA PRO A 916 -21.91 -16.85 23.08
C PRO A 916 -20.43 -16.99 22.72
N GLN A 917 -20.04 -18.20 22.30
CA GLN A 917 -18.70 -18.47 21.80
C GLN A 917 -18.38 -17.56 20.59
N PRO A 918 -17.26 -16.82 20.63
CA PRO A 918 -16.84 -16.02 19.47
C PRO A 918 -16.57 -16.91 18.23
N PRO A 919 -16.76 -16.38 17.01
CA PRO A 919 -16.47 -17.13 15.79
C PRO A 919 -14.97 -17.41 15.61
N ALA A 920 -14.61 -18.44 14.84
CA ALA A 920 -13.20 -18.76 14.55
C ALA A 920 -12.50 -17.67 13.70
N GLU A 921 -13.27 -16.99 12.85
CA GLU A 921 -12.80 -15.93 11.95
C GLU A 921 -13.58 -14.64 12.16
N ARG A 922 -13.06 -13.52 11.65
CA ARG A 922 -13.73 -12.20 11.77
C ARG A 922 -15.10 -12.24 11.10
N ALA A 923 -16.14 -11.91 11.87
CA ALA A 923 -17.49 -11.74 11.35
C ALA A 923 -17.63 -10.46 10.50
N ARG A 924 -18.67 -10.40 9.66
CA ARG A 924 -18.95 -9.25 8.77
C ARG A 924 -19.13 -7.92 9.52
N ASP A 925 -19.58 -7.97 10.77
CA ASP A 925 -19.79 -6.81 11.64
C ASP A 925 -18.55 -6.42 12.48
N ASN A 926 -17.40 -7.09 12.27
CA ASN A 926 -16.11 -6.75 12.87
C ASN A 926 -15.05 -6.43 11.80
N PRO A 927 -15.15 -5.27 11.13
CA PRO A 927 -14.28 -4.92 10.01
C PRO A 927 -12.83 -4.71 10.47
N TRP A 928 -11.87 -5.15 9.65
CA TRP A 928 -10.48 -4.73 9.79
C TRP A 928 -10.38 -3.21 9.54
N PRO A 929 -9.54 -2.44 10.28
CA PRO A 929 -8.47 -2.85 11.19
C PRO A 929 -8.87 -2.91 12.67
N GLN A 930 -10.15 -3.07 13.01
CA GLN A 930 -10.57 -3.19 14.41
C GLN A 930 -9.99 -4.44 15.08
N TRP A 931 -9.98 -4.47 16.41
CA TRP A 931 -9.58 -5.66 17.17
C TRP A 931 -10.38 -6.91 16.74
N PRO A 932 -9.74 -8.04 16.42
CA PRO A 932 -10.44 -9.25 15.99
C PRO A 932 -11.21 -9.87 17.14
N ARG A 933 -12.55 -9.90 17.03
CA ARG A 933 -13.45 -10.60 17.94
C ARG A 933 -13.61 -12.06 17.49
N ILE A 934 -12.56 -12.84 17.69
CA ILE A 934 -12.49 -14.25 17.30
C ILE A 934 -12.23 -15.14 18.52
N TYR A 935 -12.51 -16.43 18.40
CA TYR A 935 -12.19 -17.43 19.40
C TYR A 935 -10.67 -17.55 19.54
N ARG A 936 -10.18 -17.41 20.77
CA ARG A 936 -8.75 -17.51 21.09
C ARG A 936 -8.54 -18.46 22.25
N VAL A 937 -7.46 -19.22 22.16
CA VAL A 937 -6.94 -20.03 23.25
C VAL A 937 -5.77 -19.26 23.84
N ASP A 938 -5.73 -19.20 25.17
CA ASP A 938 -4.70 -18.51 25.92
C ASP A 938 -4.06 -19.53 26.90
N TYR A 939 -3.00 -19.15 27.59
CA TYR A 939 -2.17 -20.09 28.35
C TYR A 939 -2.97 -20.88 29.40
N GLY A 940 -3.83 -20.23 30.18
CA GLY A 940 -4.66 -20.89 31.21
C GLY A 940 -5.65 -21.88 30.60
N HIS A 941 -6.29 -21.52 29.48
CA HIS A 941 -7.15 -22.44 28.73
C HIS A 941 -6.39 -23.71 28.28
N SER A 942 -5.19 -23.53 27.71
CA SER A 942 -4.35 -24.66 27.25
C SER A 942 -3.80 -25.52 28.40
N GLU A 943 -3.50 -24.92 29.55
CA GLU A 943 -3.05 -25.62 30.76
C GLU A 943 -4.15 -26.52 31.31
N VAL A 944 -5.37 -25.99 31.47
CA VAL A 944 -6.52 -26.80 31.90
C VAL A 944 -6.79 -27.93 30.91
N LYS A 945 -6.82 -27.64 29.61
CA LYS A 945 -7.05 -28.69 28.60
C LYS A 945 -6.01 -29.82 28.67
N THR A 946 -4.74 -29.47 28.93
CA THR A 946 -3.65 -30.46 29.05
C THR A 946 -3.79 -31.32 30.31
N HIS A 947 -4.14 -30.71 31.45
CA HIS A 947 -4.22 -31.41 32.74
C HIS A 947 -5.56 -32.11 32.98
N MET A 948 -6.64 -31.62 32.39
CA MET A 948 -8.03 -32.03 32.66
C MET A 948 -8.78 -32.55 31.43
N GLY A 949 -8.15 -32.55 30.24
CA GLY A 949 -8.67 -33.15 29.02
C GLY A 949 -9.74 -32.35 28.26
N ARG A 950 -10.19 -31.20 28.76
CA ARG A 950 -11.22 -30.35 28.11
C ARG A 950 -10.94 -28.86 28.28
N ASP A 951 -11.48 -28.03 27.37
CA ASP A 951 -11.48 -26.57 27.55
C ASP A 951 -12.28 -26.20 28.80
N PRO A 952 -11.79 -25.30 29.67
CA PRO A 952 -12.50 -24.92 30.89
C PRO A 952 -13.78 -24.14 30.64
N ARG A 953 -13.96 -23.53 29.47
CA ARG A 953 -15.01 -22.54 29.22
C ARG A 953 -16.36 -23.16 28.90
N GLU A 954 -17.37 -22.73 29.62
CA GLU A 954 -18.78 -22.99 29.39
C GLU A 954 -19.45 -21.69 28.93
N TYR A 955 -19.95 -21.66 27.69
CA TYR A 955 -20.59 -20.49 27.10
C TYR A 955 -22.10 -20.48 27.35
N CYS A 956 -22.70 -19.30 27.25
CA CYS A 956 -24.12 -19.09 27.42
C CYS A 956 -24.63 -19.60 28.79
N VAL A 957 -23.82 -19.42 29.83
CA VAL A 957 -24.14 -19.85 31.20
C VAL A 957 -24.42 -18.64 32.08
N MET A 958 -25.53 -18.69 32.82
CA MET A 958 -25.88 -17.70 33.84
C MET A 958 -26.04 -18.38 35.19
N SER A 959 -25.32 -17.89 36.21
CA SER A 959 -25.43 -18.38 37.59
C SER A 959 -26.71 -17.89 38.27
N THR A 960 -27.42 -18.77 38.98
CA THR A 960 -28.69 -18.46 39.66
C THR A 960 -28.52 -18.28 41.16
N ASP A 961 -27.77 -19.17 41.82
CA ASP A 961 -27.53 -19.17 43.26
C ASP A 961 -26.29 -20.00 43.64
N PHE A 962 -25.68 -19.66 44.78
CA PHE A 962 -24.62 -20.45 45.39
C PHE A 962 -25.21 -21.47 46.36
N VAL A 963 -24.65 -22.67 46.41
CA VAL A 963 -25.14 -23.77 47.28
C VAL A 963 -24.25 -23.87 48.52
N ASP A 964 -24.86 -23.80 49.71
CA ASP A 964 -24.20 -23.96 51.01
C ASP A 964 -23.92 -25.45 51.30
N ASP A 965 -22.77 -25.76 51.87
CA ASP A 965 -22.43 -27.10 52.38
C ASP A 965 -23.05 -27.41 53.76
N GLY A 966 -23.69 -26.43 54.38
CA GLY A 966 -24.29 -26.49 55.72
C GLY A 966 -23.35 -26.04 56.83
N SER A 967 -22.11 -25.68 56.51
CA SER A 967 -21.11 -25.10 57.41
C SER A 967 -20.81 -23.62 57.11
N GLY A 968 -21.53 -23.03 56.14
CA GLY A 968 -21.34 -21.66 55.68
C GLY A 968 -20.31 -21.53 54.55
N LYS A 969 -19.91 -22.64 53.91
CA LYS A 969 -18.98 -22.66 52.77
C LYS A 969 -19.71 -23.01 51.48
N VAL A 970 -19.17 -22.53 50.36
CA VAL A 970 -19.70 -22.89 49.04
C VAL A 970 -19.39 -24.36 48.72
N LYS A 971 -20.42 -25.10 48.29
CA LYS A 971 -20.34 -26.48 47.78
C LYS A 971 -20.48 -26.56 46.26
N GLY A 972 -21.14 -25.58 45.66
CA GLY A 972 -21.41 -25.55 44.22
C GLY A 972 -22.22 -24.34 43.77
N ILE A 973 -22.50 -24.29 42.47
CA ILE A 973 -23.26 -23.23 41.81
C ILE A 973 -24.35 -23.86 40.96
N ASN A 974 -25.58 -23.36 41.11
CA ASN A 974 -26.66 -23.64 40.19
C ASN A 974 -26.62 -22.65 39.02
N THR A 975 -26.84 -23.17 37.81
CA THR A 975 -26.77 -22.40 36.58
C THR A 975 -27.95 -22.71 35.66
N ILE A 976 -28.22 -21.80 34.73
CA ILE A 976 -29.18 -21.99 33.63
C ILE A 976 -28.55 -21.53 32.32
N ARG A 977 -28.86 -22.20 31.22
CA ARG A 977 -28.40 -21.77 29.89
C ARG A 977 -29.22 -20.57 29.41
N VAL A 978 -28.56 -19.66 28.70
CA VAL A 978 -29.20 -18.47 28.11
C VAL A 978 -28.99 -18.42 26.60
N GLU A 979 -29.97 -17.89 25.90
CA GLU A 979 -29.88 -17.58 24.48
C GLU A 979 -29.81 -16.07 24.28
N TRP A 980 -28.87 -15.64 23.45
CA TRP A 980 -28.69 -14.23 23.08
C TRP A 980 -29.21 -14.01 21.67
N THR A 981 -30.25 -13.19 21.52
CA THR A 981 -30.82 -12.81 20.22
C THR A 981 -30.56 -11.32 19.95
N LYS A 982 -30.40 -10.94 18.68
CA LYS A 982 -30.33 -9.52 18.30
C LYS A 982 -31.74 -9.01 18.05
N SER A 983 -32.13 -7.94 18.75
CA SER A 983 -33.38 -7.23 18.54
C SER A 983 -33.38 -6.52 17.17
N ALA A 984 -34.56 -6.11 16.69
CA ALA A 984 -34.70 -5.36 15.43
C ALA A 984 -33.95 -4.01 15.42
N THR A 985 -33.64 -3.46 16.60
CA THR A 985 -32.82 -2.25 16.78
C THR A 985 -31.33 -2.55 16.93
N GLY A 986 -30.93 -3.83 16.88
CA GLY A 986 -29.54 -4.28 16.99
C GLY A 986 -29.05 -4.47 18.44
N GLY A 987 -29.92 -4.31 19.44
CA GLY A 987 -29.60 -4.60 20.84
C GLY A 987 -29.58 -6.11 21.12
N TRP A 988 -28.81 -6.54 22.11
CA TRP A 988 -28.81 -7.94 22.54
C TRP A 988 -29.92 -8.17 23.57
N ASP A 989 -30.75 -9.17 23.32
CA ASP A 989 -31.81 -9.63 24.23
C ASP A 989 -31.46 -11.03 24.76
N MET A 990 -31.57 -11.21 26.08
CA MET A 990 -31.15 -12.43 26.77
C MET A 990 -32.38 -13.21 27.23
N LYS A 991 -32.53 -14.43 26.75
CA LYS A 991 -33.63 -15.33 27.13
C LYS A 991 -33.09 -16.52 27.92
N LYS A 992 -33.69 -16.83 29.07
CA LYS A 992 -33.37 -18.05 29.83
C LYS A 992 -34.01 -19.27 29.15
N LEU A 993 -33.27 -20.37 29.07
CA LEU A 993 -33.78 -21.63 28.52
C LEU A 993 -34.29 -22.51 29.67
N GLU A 994 -35.60 -22.59 29.83
CA GLU A 994 -36.23 -23.45 30.85
C GLU A 994 -35.86 -24.93 30.64
N GLY A 995 -35.62 -25.68 31.72
CA GLY A 995 -35.22 -27.09 31.66
C GLY A 995 -33.74 -27.33 31.38
N THR A 996 -32.91 -26.28 31.39
CA THR A 996 -31.44 -26.35 31.22
C THR A 996 -30.68 -26.08 32.52
N GLU A 997 -31.36 -26.22 33.67
CA GLU A 997 -30.76 -26.05 34.97
C GLU A 997 -29.69 -27.13 35.23
N GLU A 998 -28.49 -26.69 35.58
CA GLU A 998 -27.32 -27.56 35.77
C GLU A 998 -26.57 -27.16 37.04
N TYR A 999 -26.19 -28.16 37.84
CA TYR A 999 -25.41 -28.00 39.06
C TYR A 999 -23.93 -28.27 38.81
N PHE A 1000 -23.06 -27.33 39.20
CA PHE A 1000 -21.61 -27.47 39.12
C PHE A 1000 -20.99 -27.53 40.53
N PRO A 1001 -20.18 -28.55 40.87
CA PRO A 1001 -19.46 -28.58 42.14
C PRO A 1001 -18.40 -27.47 42.18
N ALA A 1002 -18.30 -26.77 43.31
CA ALA A 1002 -17.37 -25.66 43.50
C ALA A 1002 -17.03 -25.48 44.99
N ASP A 1003 -15.76 -25.61 45.35
CA ASP A 1003 -15.22 -25.31 46.68
C ASP A 1003 -14.57 -23.90 46.72
N LEU A 1004 -14.32 -23.31 45.55
CA LEU A 1004 -13.77 -21.97 45.39
C LEU A 1004 -14.40 -21.31 44.15
N VAL A 1005 -14.99 -20.14 44.35
CA VAL A 1005 -15.57 -19.32 43.27
C VAL A 1005 -14.80 -18.01 43.15
N LEU A 1006 -14.38 -17.68 41.92
CA LEU A 1006 -13.64 -16.46 41.60
C LEU A 1006 -14.45 -15.57 40.67
N LEU A 1007 -14.80 -14.36 41.12
CA LEU A 1007 -15.58 -13.39 40.33
C LEU A 1007 -14.65 -12.47 39.52
N SER A 1008 -14.63 -12.64 38.19
CA SER A 1008 -13.85 -11.88 37.21
C SER A 1008 -14.76 -11.09 36.25
N MET A 1009 -15.76 -10.40 36.79
CA MET A 1009 -16.81 -9.70 36.02
C MET A 1009 -16.45 -8.25 35.63
N GLY A 1010 -15.19 -7.84 35.81
CA GLY A 1010 -14.69 -6.50 35.52
C GLY A 1010 -14.88 -5.49 36.66
N PHE A 1011 -14.64 -4.20 36.37
CA PHE A 1011 -14.64 -3.11 37.34
C PHE A 1011 -15.65 -2.02 36.96
N LEU A 1012 -16.13 -1.29 37.98
CA LEU A 1012 -17.14 -0.24 37.86
C LEU A 1012 -16.55 1.17 37.84
N GLY A 1013 -15.35 1.39 38.39
CA GLY A 1013 -14.75 2.72 38.52
C GLY A 1013 -13.66 2.79 39.59
N PRO A 1014 -13.04 3.97 39.79
CA PRO A 1014 -12.14 4.23 40.90
C PRO A 1014 -12.87 4.29 42.24
N GLU A 1015 -12.15 4.07 43.35
CA GLU A 1015 -12.65 4.24 44.72
C GLU A 1015 -12.89 5.73 45.08
N ASP A 1016 -14.03 6.01 45.74
CA ASP A 1016 -14.44 7.38 46.09
C ASP A 1016 -13.56 8.08 47.12
N LYS A 1017 -12.96 7.31 48.04
CA LYS A 1017 -12.17 7.84 49.15
C LYS A 1017 -11.04 8.78 48.69
N VAL A 1018 -10.38 8.46 47.57
CA VAL A 1018 -9.25 9.23 47.04
C VAL A 1018 -9.69 10.59 46.46
N MET A 1019 -10.94 10.69 46.02
CA MET A 1019 -11.45 11.85 45.28
C MET A 1019 -12.02 12.97 46.19
N GLY A 1020 -12.16 12.72 47.49
CA GLY A 1020 -12.65 13.71 48.46
C GLY A 1020 -14.06 14.25 48.21
N GLY A 1021 -14.85 13.60 47.34
CA GLY A 1021 -16.24 13.96 47.01
C GLY A 1021 -16.44 15.09 45.99
N ASN A 1022 -15.43 15.90 45.68
CA ASN A 1022 -15.57 17.12 44.87
C ASN A 1022 -15.26 16.94 43.37
N ILE A 1023 -14.77 15.77 42.96
CA ILE A 1023 -14.42 15.49 41.56
C ILE A 1023 -15.65 14.99 40.79
N GLU A 1024 -15.96 15.63 39.66
CA GLU A 1024 -17.05 15.20 38.78
C GLU A 1024 -16.77 13.83 38.15
N LYS A 1025 -17.84 13.03 38.03
CA LYS A 1025 -17.78 11.71 37.39
C LYS A 1025 -18.71 11.64 36.18
N ASP A 1026 -18.35 10.77 35.24
CA ASP A 1026 -19.20 10.46 34.09
C ASP A 1026 -20.34 9.48 34.48
N ALA A 1027 -21.21 9.17 33.54
CA ALA A 1027 -22.32 8.22 33.75
C ALA A 1027 -21.87 6.79 34.08
N ARG A 1028 -20.59 6.47 33.83
CA ARG A 1028 -19.95 5.19 34.17
C ARG A 1028 -19.16 5.27 35.47
N LYS A 1029 -19.28 6.37 36.23
CA LYS A 1029 -18.57 6.64 37.49
C LYS A 1029 -17.05 6.80 37.35
N ASN A 1030 -16.52 6.99 36.13
CA ASN A 1030 -15.12 7.36 35.93
C ASN A 1030 -14.93 8.86 36.17
N ILE A 1031 -13.71 9.30 36.44
CA ILE A 1031 -13.38 10.73 36.58
C ILE A 1031 -13.62 11.45 35.24
N LYS A 1032 -14.47 12.48 35.27
CA LYS A 1032 -14.86 13.24 34.09
C LYS A 1032 -13.78 14.28 33.77
N THR A 1033 -13.40 14.33 32.49
CA THR A 1033 -12.45 15.29 31.94
C THR A 1033 -12.92 15.74 30.54
N PRO A 1034 -12.56 16.96 30.07
CA PRO A 1034 -12.92 17.39 28.72
C PRO A 1034 -12.32 16.50 27.63
N ALA A 1035 -12.96 16.45 26.46
CA ALA A 1035 -12.47 15.65 25.34
C ALA A 1035 -11.07 16.13 24.91
N GLY A 1036 -10.11 15.20 24.88
CA GLY A 1036 -8.71 15.50 24.53
C GLY A 1036 -7.86 16.09 25.65
N HIS A 1037 -8.43 16.31 26.84
CA HIS A 1037 -7.73 16.87 28.00
C HIS A 1037 -7.82 15.94 29.22
N TYR A 1038 -6.94 16.19 30.19
CA TYR A 1038 -6.78 15.36 31.39
C TYR A 1038 -7.02 16.13 32.69
N ASN A 1039 -7.29 17.43 32.62
CA ASN A 1039 -7.68 18.24 33.78
C ASN A 1039 -9.09 17.89 34.25
N THR A 1040 -9.28 17.85 35.56
CA THR A 1040 -10.59 17.66 36.19
C THR A 1040 -11.34 18.99 36.32
N ASN A 1041 -12.48 19.00 37.01
CA ASN A 1041 -13.19 20.22 37.41
C ASN A 1041 -12.44 21.04 38.48
N ILE A 1042 -11.41 20.46 39.11
CA ILE A 1042 -10.59 21.14 40.12
C ILE A 1042 -9.27 21.58 39.48
N GLU A 1043 -8.94 22.86 39.60
CA GLU A 1043 -7.69 23.43 39.10
C GLU A 1043 -6.47 22.78 39.76
N GLY A 1044 -5.45 22.49 38.95
CA GLY A 1044 -4.22 21.80 39.38
C GLY A 1044 -4.39 20.28 39.60
N VAL A 1045 -5.59 19.72 39.36
CA VAL A 1045 -5.86 18.28 39.52
C VAL A 1045 -6.18 17.64 38.18
N PHE A 1046 -5.45 16.56 37.87
CA PHE A 1046 -5.54 15.81 36.63
C PHE A 1046 -5.90 14.36 36.92
N ALA A 1047 -6.46 13.65 35.94
CA ALA A 1047 -6.77 12.23 36.05
C ALA A 1047 -6.35 11.47 34.79
N ALA A 1048 -5.77 10.28 34.94
CA ALA A 1048 -5.22 9.51 33.82
C ALA A 1048 -5.33 7.99 34.02
N GLY A 1049 -5.54 7.26 32.93
CA GLY A 1049 -5.62 5.80 32.94
C GLY A 1049 -7.02 5.30 33.30
N ASP A 1050 -7.09 4.11 33.88
CA ASP A 1050 -8.36 3.39 34.04
C ASP A 1050 -9.36 4.08 34.99
N CYS A 1051 -8.91 4.96 35.89
CA CYS A 1051 -9.81 5.77 36.74
C CYS A 1051 -10.62 6.82 35.94
N ARG A 1052 -10.11 7.21 34.76
CA ARG A 1052 -10.72 8.20 33.84
C ARG A 1052 -11.37 7.52 32.63
N ARG A 1053 -10.69 6.52 32.05
CA ARG A 1053 -11.11 5.81 30.84
C ARG A 1053 -12.09 4.66 31.12
N GLY A 1054 -12.04 4.09 32.32
CA GLY A 1054 -12.54 2.76 32.62
C GLY A 1054 -11.52 1.67 32.27
N GLN A 1055 -11.82 0.43 32.67
CA GLN A 1055 -10.93 -0.73 32.49
C GLN A 1055 -10.39 -0.84 31.05
N SER A 1056 -9.07 -0.90 30.90
CA SER A 1056 -8.43 -0.92 29.57
C SER A 1056 -7.11 -1.70 29.56
N LEU A 1057 -6.42 -1.65 28.42
CA LEU A 1057 -5.11 -2.31 28.26
C LEU A 1057 -3.99 -1.46 28.87
N ILE A 1058 -2.92 -2.12 29.32
CA ILE A 1058 -1.74 -1.44 29.88
C ILE A 1058 -1.18 -0.34 28.96
N VAL A 1059 -1.22 -0.56 27.63
CA VAL A 1059 -0.72 0.38 26.62
C VAL A 1059 -1.59 1.64 26.52
N TRP A 1060 -2.90 1.54 26.80
CA TRP A 1060 -3.77 2.71 26.95
C TRP A 1060 -3.44 3.49 28.22
N GLY A 1061 -3.16 2.78 29.33
CA GLY A 1061 -2.67 3.41 30.55
C GLY A 1061 -1.40 4.22 30.32
N ILE A 1062 -0.41 3.64 29.63
CA ILE A 1062 0.84 4.35 29.26
C ILE A 1062 0.54 5.58 28.40
N ASN A 1063 -0.32 5.45 27.37
CA ASN A 1063 -0.68 6.58 26.50
C ASN A 1063 -1.35 7.71 27.31
N GLU A 1064 -2.34 7.39 28.15
CA GLU A 1064 -3.01 8.40 28.97
C GLU A 1064 -2.07 9.04 30.00
N GLY A 1065 -1.15 8.27 30.60
CA GLY A 1065 -0.12 8.82 31.49
C GLY A 1065 0.78 9.83 30.78
N ARG A 1066 1.25 9.51 29.56
CA ARG A 1066 2.05 10.45 28.74
C ARG A 1066 1.27 11.70 28.38
N MET A 1067 0.02 11.56 27.97
CA MET A 1067 -0.81 12.69 27.56
C MET A 1067 -1.23 13.55 28.76
N ALA A 1068 -1.46 12.96 29.93
CA ALA A 1068 -1.68 13.72 31.16
C ALA A 1068 -0.42 14.49 31.59
N ALA A 1069 0.77 13.91 31.49
CA ALA A 1069 2.02 14.61 31.75
C ALA A 1069 2.18 15.87 30.87
N ARG A 1070 1.73 15.83 29.62
CA ARG A 1070 1.74 17.00 28.74
C ARG A 1070 0.83 18.13 29.23
N ASP A 1071 -0.39 17.78 29.65
CA ASP A 1071 -1.35 18.77 30.16
C ASP A 1071 -0.86 19.38 31.48
N VAL A 1072 -0.27 18.55 32.35
CA VAL A 1072 0.37 18.98 33.60
C VAL A 1072 1.55 19.92 33.33
N ASP A 1073 2.49 19.54 32.45
CA ASP A 1073 3.65 20.38 32.12
C ASP A 1073 3.20 21.71 31.49
N SER A 1074 2.23 21.68 30.58
CA SER A 1074 1.67 22.91 29.97
C SER A 1074 1.00 23.81 31.01
N PHE A 1075 0.29 23.23 31.97
CA PHE A 1075 -0.31 23.96 33.09
C PHE A 1075 0.75 24.60 34.00
N LEU A 1076 1.80 23.85 34.37
CA LEU A 1076 2.84 24.31 35.29
C LEU A 1076 3.77 25.37 34.67
N THR A 1077 4.02 25.29 33.37
CA THR A 1077 4.89 26.22 32.64
C THR A 1077 4.15 27.44 32.10
N GLY A 1078 2.83 27.38 31.97
CA GLY A 1078 2.01 28.43 31.34
C GLY A 1078 2.29 28.59 29.82
N MET A 1079 3.07 27.69 29.23
CA MET A 1079 3.46 27.66 27.82
C MET A 1079 3.14 26.28 27.22
N GLY A 1080 3.36 26.10 25.91
CA GLY A 1080 3.25 24.78 25.30
C GLY A 1080 4.36 23.83 25.77
N THR A 1081 4.04 22.55 25.98
CA THR A 1081 5.00 21.49 26.37
C THR A 1081 5.84 20.94 25.20
N GLN A 1082 7.11 20.61 25.49
CA GLN A 1082 8.03 19.89 24.59
C GLN A 1082 8.02 18.37 24.77
N LEU A 1083 7.19 17.85 25.68
CA LEU A 1083 7.01 16.42 25.80
C LEU A 1083 6.53 15.83 24.45
N PRO A 1084 6.73 14.53 24.18
CA PRO A 1084 6.23 13.90 22.96
C PRO A 1084 4.70 13.73 22.99
N VAL A 1085 4.02 13.78 21.84
CA VAL A 1085 2.64 13.26 21.69
C VAL A 1085 2.67 11.77 21.32
N THR A 1086 1.50 11.14 21.20
CA THR A 1086 1.32 9.83 20.56
C THR A 1086 2.07 9.78 19.22
N GLY A 1087 2.89 8.75 19.00
CA GLY A 1087 3.79 8.66 17.84
C GLY A 1087 5.15 9.34 18.01
N GLY A 1088 5.44 9.97 19.15
CA GLY A 1088 6.77 10.48 19.50
C GLY A 1088 7.12 11.82 18.87
N ILE A 1089 6.14 12.51 18.27
CA ILE A 1089 6.33 13.82 17.67
C ILE A 1089 6.35 14.88 18.78
N VAL A 1090 7.44 15.65 18.87
CA VAL A 1090 7.48 16.83 19.71
C VAL A 1090 6.84 17.98 18.93
N LYS A 1091 5.71 18.50 19.43
CA LYS A 1091 5.10 19.70 18.84
C LYS A 1091 5.84 20.91 19.40
N ARG A 1092 6.46 21.70 18.51
CA ARG A 1092 6.94 23.03 18.90
C ARG A 1092 5.75 23.88 19.35
N PRO A 1093 5.85 24.65 20.45
CA PRO A 1093 4.82 25.61 20.83
C PRO A 1093 4.49 26.52 19.65
N PRO A 1094 3.21 26.85 19.40
CA PRO A 1094 2.84 27.81 18.37
C PRO A 1094 3.62 29.12 18.55
N TYR A 1095 4.19 29.64 17.46
CA TYR A 1095 4.90 30.92 17.43
C TYR A 1095 4.04 32.08 17.98
N GLU A 1096 2.71 31.97 17.92
CA GLU A 1096 1.75 32.91 18.54
C GLU A 1096 1.94 33.09 20.05
N LEU A 1097 2.52 32.13 20.77
CA LEU A 1097 2.82 32.25 22.20
C LEU A 1097 4.05 33.11 22.49
N LEU A 1098 4.98 33.27 21.53
CA LEU A 1098 6.12 34.17 21.69
C LEU A 1098 5.68 35.64 21.77
N HIS A 1099 4.50 35.97 21.23
CA HIS A 1099 3.90 37.30 21.34
C HIS A 1099 3.14 37.55 22.65
N LYS A 1100 2.88 36.52 23.46
CA LYS A 1100 2.30 36.67 24.81
C LYS A 1100 3.35 36.87 25.91
N ALA A 1101 4.63 36.91 25.56
CA ALA A 1101 5.74 37.03 26.50
C ALA A 1101 6.00 38.48 26.97
N ASN A 1102 5.04 39.08 27.67
CA ASN A 1102 5.35 40.16 28.62
C ASN A 1102 5.40 39.53 30.02
N GLY A 1103 6.57 38.96 30.39
CA GLY A 1103 6.83 38.54 31.77
C GLY A 1103 7.63 37.24 32.01
N ALA A 1104 8.09 36.52 30.98
CA ALA A 1104 8.89 35.31 31.19
C ALA A 1104 10.39 35.63 31.39
N PRO A 1105 11.11 34.95 32.31
CA PRO A 1105 12.54 35.15 32.52
C PRO A 1105 13.34 34.87 31.23
N SER A 1106 14.28 35.76 30.90
CA SER A 1106 15.11 35.69 29.68
C SER A 1106 15.94 34.39 29.59
N GLU A 1107 16.19 33.72 30.71
CA GLU A 1107 16.98 32.49 30.79
C GLU A 1107 16.26 31.26 30.21
N LEU A 1108 14.92 31.27 30.10
CA LEU A 1108 14.15 30.19 29.46
C LEU A 1108 14.07 30.32 27.92
N ILE A 1109 14.35 31.52 27.40
CA ILE A 1109 14.36 31.80 25.95
C ILE A 1109 15.61 31.20 25.31
N THR A 1110 16.73 31.12 26.05
CA THR A 1110 18.01 30.62 25.53
C THR A 1110 18.08 29.09 25.44
N ALA A 1111 17.22 28.36 26.15
CA ALA A 1111 17.12 26.90 26.03
C ALA A 1111 16.19 26.44 24.88
N ALA A 1112 15.42 27.37 24.30
CA ALA A 1112 14.49 27.11 23.19
C ALA A 1112 15.07 27.45 21.80
N ALA A 1113 16.20 28.15 21.74
CA ALA A 1113 17.04 28.33 20.56
C ALA A 1113 18.07 27.19 20.48
#